data_AF-A0A8C2EQH9-F1
#
_entry.id   AF-A0A8C2EQH9-F1
#
_cell.length_a   1.000
_cell.length_b   1.000
_cell.length_c   1.000
_cell.angle_alpha   90.00
_cell.angle_beta   90.00
_cell.angle_gamma   90.00
#
_symmetry.space_group_name_H-M   'P 1'
#
loop_
_entity.id
_entity.type
_entity.pdbx_description
1 polymer ?
#
loop_
_entity_poly.entity_id
_entity_poly.type
_entity_poly.pdbx_seq_one_letter_code
_entity_poly.pdbx_strand_id
1 'polypeptide(L)'
;FLQKMAQADIDEGLYSRQLYVIDHDAMRRMGKADVLIAGMRGLGVEIAKNVILAGVRSVTIQDEGVVQWRDLSSQFYLKEADLGQNRALCSEKQLSSLNVYVRVSAWTNKLDEDFLSKFQVVVLTNSPLEEQLRVGAFCHSNNIKFIVADTRGLCGQLFCDFGESFEVRDTNGETPVSAMIAHISKDNPGIVTCTDEESHEFTDGMFVNFSEIQGMTELNSYGPIEIKVRGSICDTSNFSEYVKGGVVTEVKQSEILSFADAEELVAITKELCKDAKFDELDEDAVRQLSLVASGDLAPVSAFIGGLAAQEVVKACSGKFTPLRQWLYFDALECLPQENDGVLSEDACAPRDSRYDGQISVFGSAFQDKLKKQNYFLVGAGAIGCELLKNFALIGLGAGEGGNITVTDMDSIERSNLNRQFLFHSKDIGRLKSEVAAESVKEMNPYMNITAHQNRVCPETEEVYTHSFYSNLDGVAAALDNVDARVYLDQCCVRNKKPMLEGGTLGSKGHTLVVVPHLTESYGPSTSGGQKAIPICTLKNFPHRIEHTLQVRITRGDVEAVEILEGVCRILGEEWPQNWADCVSWARRQWETLYNNQIKQLLHCFPRDQVTQRLVYTPVTVCNLEGIITSDACFYSQPGMNGKIFCANPSLCVNSCNNAVVFYQMLSFILVFQDDDSNFHMDYIVATSNLRAENYNIPTADRHKSKLIAGRIIPAIATTTAAIAGLMCLELYKLVQGHQKITSYRNAYINLATQYFVLSQPCVAPTYTVSDEATHLSPSNMLLIFFFISQLIQRICIELNKIFK
;
A
#
# COMPACT_ATOMS: atom_id res chain seq x y z
N PHE A 1 -30.44 -22.42 9.60
CA PHE A 1 -29.52 -21.89 10.64
C PHE A 1 -28.18 -22.64 10.68
N LEU A 2 -28.16 -23.98 10.62
CA LEU A 2 -26.91 -24.78 10.58
C LEU A 2 -26.15 -24.77 9.23
N GLN A 3 -26.76 -24.31 8.13
CA GLN A 3 -26.10 -24.14 6.83
C GLN A 3 -25.34 -22.80 6.67
N LYS A 4 -25.50 -21.85 7.62
CA LYS A 4 -24.78 -20.56 7.61
C LYS A 4 -23.43 -20.60 8.35
N MET A 5 -23.06 -21.71 8.98
CA MET A 5 -21.81 -21.84 9.76
C MET A 5 -20.70 -22.63 9.02
N ALA A 6 -20.82 -22.82 7.70
CA ALA A 6 -19.90 -23.65 6.90
C ALA A 6 -19.00 -22.85 5.92
N GLN A 7 -18.98 -21.51 6.03
CA GLN A 7 -17.94 -20.68 5.42
C GLN A 7 -16.99 -20.27 6.55
N ALA A 8 -15.71 -20.59 6.45
CA ALA A 8 -14.72 -19.97 7.30
C ALA A 8 -14.73 -18.47 6.98
N ASP A 9 -15.32 -17.67 7.87
CA ASP A 9 -15.35 -16.22 7.69
C ASP A 9 -13.92 -15.68 7.66
N ILE A 10 -13.64 -14.81 6.69
CA ILE A 10 -12.34 -14.15 6.55
C ILE A 10 -12.14 -13.23 7.77
N ASP A 11 -10.97 -13.27 8.40
CA ASP A 11 -10.59 -12.33 9.46
C ASP A 11 -10.31 -10.94 8.87
N GLU A 12 -11.36 -10.13 8.71
CA GLU A 12 -11.25 -8.76 8.22
C GLU A 12 -10.36 -7.87 9.10
N GLY A 13 -10.18 -8.20 10.38
CA GLY A 13 -9.29 -7.47 11.28
C GLY A 13 -7.81 -7.66 10.94
N LEU A 14 -7.43 -8.87 10.47
CA LEU A 14 -6.08 -9.16 9.99
C LEU A 14 -5.88 -8.71 8.53
N TYR A 15 -6.81 -9.08 7.65
CA TYR A 15 -6.67 -8.90 6.20
C TYR A 15 -7.23 -7.57 5.66
N SER A 16 -7.71 -6.66 6.52
CA SER A 16 -8.34 -5.37 6.16
C SER A 16 -7.70 -4.69 4.94
N ARG A 17 -6.41 -4.37 5.00
CA ARG A 17 -5.73 -3.60 3.94
C ARG A 17 -5.54 -4.40 2.65
N GLN A 18 -5.37 -5.72 2.77
CA GLN A 18 -5.23 -6.63 1.64
C GLN A 18 -6.57 -6.87 0.95
N LEU A 19 -7.69 -6.92 1.67
CA LEU A 19 -9.03 -7.09 1.09
C LEU A 19 -9.40 -5.95 0.15
N TYR A 20 -8.92 -4.74 0.39
CA TYR A 20 -9.07 -3.62 -0.56
C TYR A 20 -8.19 -3.71 -1.81
N VAL A 21 -7.27 -4.68 -1.87
CA VAL A 21 -6.44 -4.98 -3.05
C VAL A 21 -7.00 -6.18 -3.79
N ILE A 22 -7.25 -7.29 -3.08
CA ILE A 22 -7.61 -8.56 -3.71
C ILE A 22 -9.09 -8.90 -3.64
N ASP A 23 -9.93 -8.24 -2.83
CA ASP A 23 -11.33 -8.60 -2.56
C ASP A 23 -11.59 -9.93 -1.82
N HIS A 24 -12.79 -10.07 -1.26
CA HIS A 24 -13.22 -11.23 -0.47
C HIS A 24 -13.32 -12.51 -1.29
N ASP A 25 -13.69 -12.43 -2.57
CA ASP A 25 -13.90 -13.61 -3.40
C ASP A 25 -12.58 -14.23 -3.83
N ALA A 26 -11.58 -13.42 -4.19
CA ALA A 26 -10.21 -13.86 -4.39
C ALA A 26 -9.65 -14.49 -3.11
N MET A 27 -9.83 -13.85 -1.96
CA MET A 27 -9.35 -14.34 -0.67
C MET A 27 -9.97 -15.71 -0.31
N ARG A 28 -11.26 -15.91 -0.59
CA ARG A 28 -11.92 -17.23 -0.41
C ARG A 28 -11.35 -18.32 -1.30
N ARG A 29 -10.90 -17.98 -2.52
CA ARG A 29 -10.24 -18.93 -3.43
C ARG A 29 -8.83 -19.26 -2.94
N MET A 30 -8.07 -18.25 -2.54
CA MET A 30 -6.75 -18.41 -1.93
C MET A 30 -6.79 -19.29 -0.67
N GLY A 31 -7.77 -19.10 0.21
CA GLY A 31 -7.97 -19.92 1.41
C GLY A 31 -8.27 -21.40 1.15
N LYS A 32 -8.33 -21.84 -0.12
CA LYS A 32 -8.47 -23.26 -0.52
C LYS A 32 -7.22 -23.81 -1.23
N ALA A 33 -6.22 -22.97 -1.51
CA ALA A 33 -5.02 -23.34 -2.25
C ALA A 33 -3.90 -23.86 -1.33
N ASP A 34 -3.38 -25.04 -1.64
CA ASP A 34 -2.12 -25.56 -1.11
C ASP A 34 -0.99 -25.21 -2.09
N VAL A 35 0.06 -24.61 -1.56
CA VAL A 35 1.21 -24.11 -2.32
C VAL A 35 2.46 -24.87 -1.89
N LEU A 36 3.21 -25.37 -2.86
CA LEU A 36 4.57 -25.89 -2.65
C LEU A 36 5.59 -24.82 -3.03
N ILE A 37 6.59 -24.61 -2.18
CA ILE A 37 7.75 -23.77 -2.47
C ILE A 37 9.02 -24.60 -2.25
N ALA A 38 9.68 -24.97 -3.34
CA ALA A 38 10.90 -25.77 -3.34
C ALA A 38 12.15 -24.89 -3.51
N GLY A 39 13.15 -25.15 -2.68
CA GLY A 39 14.32 -24.31 -2.46
C GLY A 39 14.03 -23.27 -1.37
N MET A 40 14.81 -23.28 -0.28
CA MET A 40 14.59 -22.47 0.93
C MET A 40 15.80 -21.60 1.29
N ARG A 41 16.46 -21.07 0.25
CA ARG A 41 17.41 -19.95 0.36
C ARG A 41 16.66 -18.60 0.48
N GLY A 42 17.35 -17.47 0.34
CA GLY A 42 16.75 -16.14 0.47
C GLY A 42 15.51 -15.90 -0.40
N LEU A 43 15.58 -16.29 -1.67
CA LEU A 43 14.43 -16.14 -2.59
C LEU A 43 13.24 -16.99 -2.13
N GLY A 44 13.47 -18.26 -1.83
CA GLY A 44 12.42 -19.18 -1.38
C GLY A 44 11.72 -18.73 -0.10
N VAL A 45 12.48 -18.29 0.91
CA VAL A 45 11.91 -17.79 2.17
C VAL A 45 11.14 -16.48 1.98
N GLU A 46 11.58 -15.60 1.07
CA GLU A 46 10.87 -14.38 0.74
C GLU A 46 9.51 -14.67 0.09
N ILE A 47 9.48 -15.61 -0.88
CA ILE A 47 8.23 -16.06 -1.50
C ILE A 47 7.31 -16.66 -0.43
N ALA A 48 7.83 -17.56 0.39
CA ALA A 48 7.07 -18.23 1.45
C ALA A 48 6.46 -17.23 2.44
N LYS A 49 7.26 -16.26 2.94
CA LYS A 49 6.77 -15.18 3.81
C LYS A 49 5.56 -14.48 3.20
N ASN A 50 5.68 -14.01 1.95
CA ASN A 50 4.63 -13.22 1.32
C ASN A 50 3.37 -14.07 1.02
N VAL A 51 3.52 -15.33 0.61
CA VAL A 51 2.40 -16.25 0.36
C VAL A 51 1.66 -16.61 1.67
N ILE A 52 2.41 -16.83 2.76
CA ILE A 52 1.82 -17.10 4.09
C ILE A 52 1.07 -15.88 4.60
N LEU A 53 1.66 -14.68 4.50
CA LEU A 53 0.98 -13.44 4.88
C LEU A 53 -0.26 -13.18 4.03
N ALA A 54 -0.24 -13.56 2.75
CA ALA A 54 -1.38 -13.44 1.85
C ALA A 54 -2.56 -14.36 2.24
N GLY A 55 -2.35 -15.41 3.02
CA GLY A 55 -3.44 -16.22 3.59
C GLY A 55 -3.97 -17.32 2.67
N VAL A 56 -3.08 -18.11 2.07
CA VAL A 56 -3.44 -19.37 1.39
C VAL A 56 -3.86 -20.46 2.40
N ARG A 57 -4.37 -21.62 1.95
CA ARG A 57 -4.73 -22.72 2.88
C ARG A 57 -3.51 -23.29 3.59
N SER A 58 -2.50 -23.66 2.82
CA SER A 58 -1.26 -24.20 3.35
C SER A 58 -0.06 -23.90 2.44
N VAL A 59 1.11 -23.85 3.06
CA VAL A 59 2.40 -23.73 2.38
C VAL A 59 3.28 -24.89 2.82
N THR A 60 3.69 -25.73 1.88
CA THR A 60 4.75 -26.70 2.11
C THR A 60 6.06 -26.16 1.60
N ILE A 61 7.04 -26.05 2.48
CA ILE A 61 8.41 -25.64 2.14
C ILE A 61 9.28 -26.87 1.95
N GLN A 62 10.05 -26.90 0.87
CA GLN A 62 10.90 -28.05 0.53
C GLN A 62 12.34 -27.62 0.29
N ASP A 63 13.29 -28.35 0.86
CA ASP A 63 14.72 -28.20 0.55
C ASP A 63 15.47 -29.47 0.97
N GLU A 64 16.32 -30.02 0.10
CA GLU A 64 17.22 -31.14 0.43
C GLU A 64 18.53 -30.68 1.07
N GLY A 65 18.90 -29.41 0.87
CA GLY A 65 20.19 -28.87 1.28
C GLY A 65 20.24 -28.39 2.72
N VAL A 66 21.48 -28.19 3.16
CA VAL A 66 21.81 -27.69 4.50
C VAL A 66 22.15 -26.21 4.46
N VAL A 67 22.01 -25.55 5.61
CA VAL A 67 22.39 -24.16 5.83
C VAL A 67 23.90 -24.00 5.66
N GLN A 68 24.29 -23.07 4.79
CA GLN A 68 25.66 -22.63 4.55
C GLN A 68 25.82 -21.15 4.86
N TRP A 69 27.05 -20.68 5.09
CA TRP A 69 27.36 -19.27 5.36
C TRP A 69 26.71 -18.29 4.36
N ARG A 70 26.80 -18.62 3.07
CA ARG A 70 26.22 -17.81 2.00
C ARG A 70 24.70 -17.67 2.06
N ASP A 71 23.98 -18.64 2.64
CA ASP A 71 22.52 -18.59 2.71
C ASP A 71 22.06 -17.46 3.66
N LEU A 72 22.86 -17.12 4.67
CA LEU A 72 22.54 -16.05 5.63
C LEU A 72 22.62 -14.63 5.04
N SER A 73 23.12 -14.47 3.81
CA SER A 73 23.20 -13.18 3.10
C SER A 73 21.84 -12.67 2.65
N SER A 74 20.84 -13.57 2.56
CA SER A 74 19.49 -13.24 2.11
C SER A 74 18.38 -13.98 2.86
N GLN A 75 18.70 -15.08 3.55
CA GLN A 75 17.73 -15.86 4.34
C GLN A 75 17.64 -15.33 5.79
N PHE A 76 16.57 -14.59 6.08
CA PHE A 76 16.35 -13.85 7.34
C PHE A 76 15.84 -14.66 8.54
N TYR A 77 15.58 -15.95 8.40
CA TYR A 77 15.21 -16.84 9.51
C TYR A 77 16.31 -17.80 9.93
N LEU A 78 17.34 -18.00 9.10
CA LEU A 78 18.49 -18.82 9.44
C LEU A 78 19.45 -18.04 10.35
N LYS A 79 19.97 -18.74 11.36
CA LYS A 79 20.97 -18.24 12.29
C LYS A 79 22.29 -18.95 12.05
N GLU A 80 23.38 -18.38 12.57
CA GLU A 80 24.70 -19.03 12.51
C GLU A 80 24.71 -20.38 13.24
N ALA A 81 23.86 -20.54 14.27
CA ALA A 81 23.67 -21.81 14.96
C ALA A 81 23.00 -22.90 14.11
N ASP A 82 22.40 -22.54 12.97
CA ASP A 82 21.71 -23.47 12.08
C ASP A 82 22.63 -24.07 11.01
N LEU A 83 23.90 -23.64 10.92
CA LEU A 83 24.88 -24.15 9.96
C LEU A 83 24.95 -25.68 9.97
N GLY A 84 24.84 -26.28 8.79
CA GLY A 84 24.83 -27.75 8.60
C GLY A 84 23.49 -28.43 8.88
N GLN A 85 22.48 -27.74 9.39
CA GLN A 85 21.11 -28.27 9.53
C GLN A 85 20.31 -28.04 8.24
N ASN A 86 19.16 -28.71 8.06
CA ASN A 86 18.35 -28.56 6.85
C ASN A 86 17.62 -27.20 6.82
N ARG A 87 17.67 -26.50 5.68
CA ARG A 87 17.09 -25.15 5.54
C ARG A 87 15.58 -25.10 5.76
N ALA A 88 14.83 -26.06 5.23
CA ALA A 88 13.38 -26.11 5.38
C ALA A 88 12.97 -26.34 6.84
N LEU A 89 13.59 -27.31 7.51
CA LEU A 89 13.33 -27.58 8.92
C LEU A 89 13.66 -26.38 9.83
N CYS A 90 14.77 -25.70 9.59
CA CYS A 90 15.17 -24.52 10.37
C CYS A 90 14.23 -23.32 10.19
N SER A 91 13.51 -23.25 9.06
CA SER A 91 12.65 -22.10 8.70
C SER A 91 11.18 -22.30 9.06
N GLU A 92 10.75 -23.56 9.22
CA GLU A 92 9.33 -23.93 9.40
C GLU A 92 8.67 -23.19 10.56
N LYS A 93 9.33 -23.15 11.72
CA LYS A 93 8.76 -22.57 12.94
C LYS A 93 8.48 -21.08 12.77
N GLN A 94 9.43 -20.33 12.22
CA GLN A 94 9.33 -18.89 12.02
C GLN A 94 8.31 -18.55 10.94
N LEU A 95 8.27 -19.32 9.84
CA LEU A 95 7.25 -19.15 8.80
C LEU A 95 5.85 -19.47 9.34
N SER A 96 5.70 -20.50 10.15
CA SER A 96 4.41 -20.89 10.75
C SER A 96 3.84 -19.84 11.72
N SER A 97 4.68 -18.98 12.31
CA SER A 97 4.24 -17.95 13.26
C SER A 97 3.77 -16.66 12.59
N LEU A 98 3.98 -16.50 11.27
CA LEU A 98 3.55 -15.33 10.51
C LEU A 98 2.03 -15.23 10.42
N ASN A 99 1.36 -16.36 10.20
CA ASN A 99 -0.09 -16.38 9.98
C ASN A 99 -0.73 -17.64 10.54
N VAL A 100 -1.50 -17.48 11.62
CA VAL A 100 -2.18 -18.58 12.31
C VAL A 100 -3.23 -19.31 11.46
N TYR A 101 -3.68 -18.71 10.36
CA TYR A 101 -4.65 -19.31 9.44
C TYR A 101 -4.01 -20.17 8.36
N VAL A 102 -2.70 -20.07 8.15
CA VAL A 102 -1.97 -20.82 7.11
C VAL A 102 -1.19 -21.94 7.75
N ARG A 103 -1.43 -23.17 7.29
CA ARG A 103 -0.65 -24.32 7.76
C ARG A 103 0.69 -24.36 7.04
N VAL A 104 1.79 -24.37 7.78
CA VAL A 104 3.14 -24.51 7.23
C VAL A 104 3.70 -25.87 7.59
N SER A 105 4.33 -26.55 6.64
CA SER A 105 5.04 -27.82 6.88
C SER A 105 6.32 -27.91 6.06
N ALA A 106 7.35 -28.54 6.62
CA ALA A 106 8.60 -28.80 5.91
C ALA A 106 8.64 -30.21 5.27
N TRP A 107 9.25 -30.30 4.09
CA TRP A 107 9.54 -31.54 3.38
C TRP A 107 11.01 -31.59 2.96
N THR A 108 11.68 -32.71 3.19
CA THR A 108 13.13 -32.85 2.96
C THR A 108 13.49 -33.87 1.90
N ASN A 109 12.51 -34.59 1.34
CA ASN A 109 12.76 -35.56 0.26
C ASN A 109 12.69 -34.86 -1.11
N LYS A 110 13.17 -35.58 -2.13
CA LYS A 110 13.02 -35.21 -3.53
C LYS A 110 11.56 -35.03 -3.94
N LEU A 111 11.36 -34.22 -4.97
CA LEU A 111 10.05 -34.00 -5.57
C LEU A 111 9.69 -35.14 -6.52
N ASP A 112 8.73 -35.96 -6.12
CA ASP A 112 8.06 -36.95 -6.96
C ASP A 112 6.67 -36.49 -7.39
N GLU A 113 6.12 -37.14 -8.41
CA GLU A 113 4.84 -36.79 -9.03
C GLU A 113 3.65 -36.95 -8.08
N ASP A 114 3.67 -38.01 -7.25
CA ASP A 114 2.63 -38.27 -6.23
C ASP A 114 2.60 -37.18 -5.15
N PHE A 115 3.74 -36.57 -4.85
CA PHE A 115 3.84 -35.45 -3.95
C PHE A 115 3.36 -34.16 -4.62
N LEU A 116 3.80 -33.89 -5.85
CA LEU A 116 3.43 -32.69 -6.61
C LEU A 116 1.92 -32.60 -6.86
N SER A 117 1.24 -33.74 -7.07
CA SER A 117 -0.21 -33.79 -7.34
C SER A 117 -1.09 -33.30 -6.18
N LYS A 118 -0.51 -33.02 -5.00
CA LYS A 118 -1.22 -32.54 -3.81
C LYS A 118 -1.43 -31.02 -3.82
N PHE A 119 -0.73 -30.30 -4.69
CA PHE A 119 -0.68 -28.83 -4.67
C PHE A 119 -1.44 -28.23 -5.86
N GLN A 120 -1.99 -27.04 -5.65
CA GLN A 120 -2.59 -26.23 -6.72
C GLN A 120 -1.54 -25.35 -7.40
N VAL A 121 -0.52 -24.94 -6.65
CA VAL A 121 0.58 -24.11 -7.15
C VAL A 121 1.91 -24.71 -6.69
N VAL A 122 2.86 -24.83 -7.62
CA VAL A 122 4.22 -25.28 -7.37
C VAL A 122 5.18 -24.17 -7.78
N VAL A 123 5.99 -23.72 -6.82
CA VAL A 123 7.07 -22.76 -7.04
C VAL A 123 8.40 -23.48 -6.90
N LEU A 124 9.24 -23.41 -7.94
CA LEU A 124 10.62 -23.84 -7.86
C LEU A 124 11.56 -22.65 -7.78
N THR A 125 12.53 -22.75 -6.88
CA THR A 125 13.64 -21.82 -6.76
C THR A 125 14.96 -22.57 -6.69
N ASN A 126 16.00 -22.00 -7.29
CA ASN A 126 17.36 -22.54 -7.28
C ASN A 126 17.47 -23.99 -7.78
N SER A 127 16.56 -24.43 -8.66
CA SER A 127 16.53 -25.78 -9.23
C SER A 127 17.29 -25.85 -10.57
N PRO A 128 17.92 -26.99 -10.93
CA PRO A 128 18.50 -27.18 -12.25
C PRO A 128 17.43 -27.17 -13.35
N LEU A 129 17.79 -26.73 -14.56
CA LEU A 129 16.88 -26.69 -15.71
C LEU A 129 16.22 -28.05 -16.00
N GLU A 130 16.96 -29.15 -15.88
CA GLU A 130 16.42 -30.51 -16.07
C GLU A 130 15.25 -30.81 -15.12
N GLU A 131 15.35 -30.37 -13.86
CA GLU A 131 14.27 -30.53 -12.89
C GLU A 131 13.10 -29.58 -13.18
N GLN A 132 13.40 -28.34 -13.60
CA GLN A 132 12.37 -27.38 -14.01
C GLN A 132 11.53 -27.90 -15.17
N LEU A 133 12.15 -28.50 -16.20
CA LEU A 133 11.45 -29.08 -17.34
C LEU A 133 10.60 -30.28 -16.92
N ARG A 134 11.16 -31.19 -16.12
CA ARG A 134 10.43 -32.38 -15.62
C ARG A 134 9.20 -31.99 -14.80
N VAL A 135 9.36 -31.10 -13.82
CA VAL A 135 8.27 -30.65 -12.95
C VAL A 135 7.28 -29.79 -13.73
N GLY A 136 7.76 -28.91 -14.61
CA GLY A 136 6.94 -28.05 -15.46
C GLY A 136 6.00 -28.86 -16.35
N ALA A 137 6.53 -29.83 -17.10
CA ALA A 137 5.74 -30.70 -17.98
C ALA A 137 4.67 -31.48 -17.20
N PHE A 138 5.02 -31.99 -16.00
CA PHE A 138 4.06 -32.65 -15.12
C PHE A 138 2.97 -31.70 -14.63
N CYS A 139 3.34 -30.51 -14.16
CA CYS A 139 2.40 -29.51 -13.67
C CYS A 139 1.44 -29.05 -14.77
N HIS A 140 1.96 -28.74 -15.97
CA HIS A 140 1.17 -28.35 -17.13
C HIS A 140 0.11 -29.40 -17.48
N SER A 141 0.53 -30.66 -17.62
CA SER A 141 -0.33 -31.79 -17.97
C SER A 141 -1.41 -32.10 -16.92
N ASN A 142 -1.19 -31.71 -15.66
CA ASN A 142 -2.10 -31.96 -14.54
C ASN A 142 -2.85 -30.71 -14.06
N ASN A 143 -2.79 -29.60 -14.82
CA ASN A 143 -3.44 -28.33 -14.48
C ASN A 143 -2.99 -27.76 -13.11
N ILE A 144 -1.75 -28.00 -12.73
CA ILE A 144 -1.09 -27.42 -11.55
C ILE A 144 -0.36 -26.16 -12.01
N LYS A 145 -0.55 -25.05 -11.28
CA LYS A 145 0.06 -23.77 -11.68
C LYS A 145 1.53 -23.79 -11.31
N PHE A 146 2.40 -23.51 -12.28
CA PHE A 146 3.83 -23.66 -12.16
C PHE A 146 4.53 -22.31 -12.24
N ILE A 147 5.44 -22.06 -11.31
CA ILE A 147 6.24 -20.83 -11.23
C ILE A 147 7.69 -21.23 -11.00
N VAL A 148 8.60 -20.63 -11.75
CA VAL A 148 10.05 -20.73 -11.51
C VAL A 148 10.57 -19.35 -11.21
N ALA A 149 11.34 -19.19 -10.13
CA ALA A 149 12.02 -17.97 -9.81
C ALA A 149 13.47 -18.26 -9.41
N ASP A 150 14.43 -17.54 -9.98
CA ASP A 150 15.84 -17.66 -9.61
C ASP A 150 16.48 -16.29 -9.46
N THR A 151 17.40 -16.19 -8.51
CA THR A 151 18.29 -15.04 -8.33
C THR A 151 19.75 -15.49 -8.42
N ARG A 152 20.57 -14.68 -9.12
CA ARG A 152 21.99 -14.92 -9.37
C ARG A 152 22.72 -13.58 -9.27
N GLY A 153 23.20 -13.25 -8.07
CA GLY A 153 23.79 -11.94 -7.79
C GLY A 153 22.81 -10.81 -8.09
N LEU A 154 23.18 -9.95 -9.04
CA LEU A 154 22.38 -8.79 -9.48
C LEU A 154 21.31 -9.12 -10.53
N CYS A 155 21.20 -10.38 -10.94
CA CYS A 155 20.23 -10.83 -11.94
C CYS A 155 19.13 -11.68 -11.29
N GLY A 156 17.94 -11.61 -11.87
CA GLY A 156 16.77 -12.40 -11.48
C GLY A 156 15.96 -12.84 -12.70
N GLN A 157 15.32 -13.99 -12.57
CA GLN A 157 14.34 -14.47 -13.55
C GLN A 157 13.08 -14.94 -12.85
N LEU A 158 11.96 -14.82 -13.57
CA LEU A 158 10.66 -15.33 -13.18
C LEU A 158 9.97 -15.91 -14.42
N PHE A 159 9.41 -17.10 -14.28
CA PHE A 159 8.62 -17.78 -15.30
C PHE A 159 7.30 -18.24 -14.70
N CYS A 160 6.22 -18.13 -15.49
CA CYS A 160 4.89 -18.59 -15.12
C CYS A 160 4.26 -19.46 -16.22
N ASP A 161 3.68 -20.58 -15.79
CA ASP A 161 2.84 -21.44 -16.61
C ASP A 161 1.60 -21.86 -15.81
N PHE A 162 0.46 -21.28 -16.18
CA PHE A 162 -0.82 -21.55 -15.52
C PHE A 162 -1.72 -22.48 -16.35
N GLY A 163 -1.14 -23.20 -17.32
CA GLY A 163 -1.81 -24.16 -18.20
C GLY A 163 -2.49 -23.53 -19.42
N GLU A 164 -3.07 -24.37 -20.27
CA GLU A 164 -3.69 -23.97 -21.55
C GLU A 164 -4.95 -23.09 -21.39
N SER A 165 -5.60 -23.12 -20.21
CA SER A 165 -6.83 -22.38 -19.96
C SER A 165 -6.89 -21.88 -18.51
N PHE A 166 -6.47 -20.65 -18.31
CA PHE A 166 -6.52 -19.94 -17.03
C PHE A 166 -7.52 -18.78 -17.07
N GLU A 167 -8.54 -18.81 -16.21
CA GLU A 167 -9.54 -17.75 -16.09
C GLU A 167 -9.02 -16.59 -15.22
N VAL A 168 -8.87 -15.42 -15.82
CA VAL A 168 -8.64 -14.14 -15.15
C VAL A 168 -9.96 -13.40 -15.04
N ARG A 169 -10.46 -13.18 -13.82
CA ARG A 169 -11.76 -12.56 -13.56
C ARG A 169 -11.71 -11.03 -13.46
N ASP A 170 -10.52 -10.50 -13.23
CA ASP A 170 -10.24 -9.08 -13.11
C ASP A 170 -8.80 -8.87 -13.56
N THR A 171 -8.60 -8.21 -14.70
CA THR A 171 -7.30 -8.13 -15.36
C THR A 171 -6.43 -6.99 -14.83
N ASN A 172 -7.02 -5.98 -14.17
CA ASN A 172 -6.30 -4.76 -13.80
C ASN A 172 -6.43 -4.35 -12.33
N GLY A 173 -7.39 -4.90 -11.59
CA GLY A 173 -7.59 -4.57 -10.19
C GLY A 173 -8.23 -3.22 -9.92
N GLU A 174 -8.60 -2.49 -10.98
CA GLU A 174 -9.25 -1.20 -10.83
C GLU A 174 -10.72 -1.39 -10.46
N THR A 175 -11.22 -0.48 -9.63
CA THR A 175 -12.64 -0.51 -9.25
C THR A 175 -13.50 -0.28 -10.50
N PRO A 176 -14.60 -1.03 -10.70
CA PRO A 176 -15.49 -0.81 -11.83
C PRO A 176 -15.95 0.65 -11.91
N VAL A 177 -15.72 1.28 -13.07
CA VAL A 177 -16.13 2.67 -13.32
C VAL A 177 -17.66 2.77 -13.26
N SER A 178 -18.19 3.81 -12.61
CA SER A 178 -19.63 4.02 -12.53
C SER A 178 -19.97 5.50 -12.64
N ALA A 179 -20.96 5.86 -13.47
CA ALA A 179 -21.38 7.24 -13.66
C ALA A 179 -22.91 7.40 -13.71
N MET A 180 -23.37 8.60 -13.35
CA MET A 180 -24.79 8.97 -13.43
C MET A 180 -25.16 9.36 -14.87
N ILE A 181 -26.34 8.92 -15.31
CA ILE A 181 -26.83 9.15 -16.67
C ILE A 181 -27.61 10.47 -16.73
N ALA A 182 -27.24 11.33 -17.67
CA ALA A 182 -27.98 12.54 -18.01
C ALA A 182 -29.09 12.23 -19.02
N HIS A 183 -28.76 11.52 -20.09
CA HIS A 183 -29.66 11.23 -21.20
C HIS A 183 -29.25 9.98 -21.99
N ILE A 184 -30.24 9.28 -22.56
CA ILE A 184 -30.01 8.18 -23.51
C ILE A 184 -30.81 8.45 -24.78
N SER A 185 -30.14 8.51 -25.93
CA SER A 185 -30.84 8.69 -27.22
C SER A 185 -31.57 7.42 -27.64
N LYS A 186 -32.70 7.62 -28.33
CA LYS A 186 -33.45 6.57 -29.02
C LYS A 186 -33.04 6.55 -30.49
N ASP A 187 -31.94 5.86 -30.79
CA ASP A 187 -31.28 5.88 -32.11
C ASP A 187 -30.53 4.55 -32.36
N ASN A 188 -29.91 4.40 -33.53
CA ASN A 188 -29.03 3.29 -33.87
C ASN A 188 -27.66 3.78 -34.36
N PRO A 189 -26.61 3.73 -33.52
CA PRO A 189 -26.60 3.23 -32.14
C PRO A 189 -27.21 4.23 -31.15
N GLY A 190 -27.73 3.73 -30.02
CA GLY A 190 -28.10 4.59 -28.89
C GLY A 190 -26.87 5.29 -28.30
N ILE A 191 -27.02 6.51 -27.80
CA ILE A 191 -25.94 7.32 -27.24
C ILE A 191 -26.25 7.64 -25.78
N VAL A 192 -25.36 7.26 -24.88
CA VAL A 192 -25.44 7.57 -23.46
C VAL A 192 -24.65 8.83 -23.17
N THR A 193 -25.28 9.81 -22.54
CA THR A 193 -24.66 11.03 -22.04
C THR A 193 -24.69 10.99 -20.53
N CYS A 194 -23.53 11.09 -19.87
CA CYS A 194 -23.43 11.11 -18.40
C CYS A 194 -23.41 12.55 -17.86
N THR A 195 -23.79 12.75 -16.59
CA THR A 195 -23.80 14.07 -15.93
C THR A 195 -22.43 14.53 -15.47
N ASP A 196 -21.49 13.60 -15.28
CA ASP A 196 -20.28 13.82 -14.48
C ASP A 196 -19.02 13.99 -15.36
N GLU A 197 -17.99 14.64 -14.80
CA GLU A 197 -16.68 14.76 -15.44
C GLU A 197 -16.15 13.37 -15.84
N GLU A 198 -16.36 12.33 -15.03
CA GLU A 198 -15.89 10.92 -15.19
C GLU A 198 -16.41 10.18 -16.44
N SER A 199 -17.28 10.80 -17.26
CA SER A 199 -17.68 10.25 -18.57
C SER A 199 -16.50 9.90 -19.49
N HIS A 200 -15.33 10.50 -19.29
CA HIS A 200 -14.10 10.21 -20.03
C HIS A 200 -13.40 8.91 -19.61
N GLU A 201 -13.80 8.27 -18.51
CA GLU A 201 -13.19 7.03 -18.03
C GLU A 201 -13.73 5.79 -18.76
N PHE A 202 -14.91 5.89 -19.37
CA PHE A 202 -15.40 4.83 -20.25
C PHE A 202 -14.66 4.87 -21.58
N THR A 203 -14.02 3.74 -21.91
CA THR A 203 -13.24 3.54 -23.14
C THR A 203 -13.88 2.48 -24.02
N ASP A 204 -13.56 2.55 -25.32
CA ASP A 204 -14.08 1.61 -26.31
C ASP A 204 -13.73 0.16 -25.94
N GLY A 205 -14.72 -0.73 -26.03
CA GLY A 205 -14.57 -2.15 -25.69
C GLY A 205 -14.88 -2.50 -24.24
N MET A 206 -15.17 -1.51 -23.38
CA MET A 206 -15.68 -1.78 -22.03
C MET A 206 -17.13 -2.26 -22.08
N PHE A 207 -17.48 -3.20 -21.20
CA PHE A 207 -18.86 -3.65 -21.04
C PHE A 207 -19.48 -2.96 -19.83
N VAL A 208 -20.75 -2.57 -19.93
CA VAL A 208 -21.48 -1.89 -18.86
C VAL A 208 -22.87 -2.46 -18.65
N ASN A 209 -23.35 -2.36 -17.41
CA ASN A 209 -24.75 -2.57 -17.06
C ASN A 209 -25.40 -1.22 -16.75
N PHE A 210 -26.71 -1.19 -16.98
CA PHE A 210 -27.55 -0.06 -16.64
C PHE A 210 -28.49 -0.41 -15.49
N SER A 211 -28.73 0.53 -14.60
CA SER A 211 -29.71 0.39 -13.52
C SER A 211 -30.43 1.71 -13.27
N GLU A 212 -31.60 1.63 -12.61
CA GLU A 212 -32.38 2.80 -12.14
C GLU A 212 -32.83 3.79 -13.24
N ILE A 213 -32.81 3.39 -14.51
CA ILE A 213 -33.29 4.25 -15.61
C ILE A 213 -34.82 4.33 -15.54
N GLN A 214 -35.36 5.55 -15.51
CA GLN A 214 -36.80 5.82 -15.65
C GLN A 214 -37.10 6.24 -17.09
N GLY A 215 -38.04 5.54 -17.74
CA GLY A 215 -38.12 5.52 -19.21
C GLY A 215 -37.01 4.63 -19.78
N MET A 216 -37.19 4.08 -20.98
CA MET A 216 -36.23 3.11 -21.57
C MET A 216 -35.83 1.98 -20.60
N THR A 217 -36.81 1.43 -19.85
CA THR A 217 -36.57 0.47 -18.75
C THR A 217 -36.00 -0.87 -19.20
N GLU A 218 -36.08 -1.17 -20.50
CA GLU A 218 -35.51 -2.36 -21.12
C GLU A 218 -34.01 -2.49 -20.82
N LEU A 219 -33.29 -1.36 -20.75
CA LEU A 219 -31.87 -1.31 -20.44
C LEU A 219 -31.53 -1.81 -19.03
N ASN A 220 -32.41 -1.62 -18.05
CA ASN A 220 -32.16 -2.04 -16.66
C ASN A 220 -32.00 -3.57 -16.50
N SER A 221 -32.49 -4.34 -17.47
CA SER A 221 -32.45 -5.81 -17.47
C SER A 221 -31.78 -6.41 -18.70
N TYR A 222 -31.13 -5.58 -19.53
CA TYR A 222 -30.57 -6.01 -20.81
C TYR A 222 -29.31 -6.89 -20.64
N GLY A 223 -28.59 -6.71 -19.53
CA GLY A 223 -27.29 -7.33 -19.30
C GLY A 223 -26.14 -6.50 -19.88
N PRO A 224 -24.90 -7.02 -19.87
CA PRO A 224 -23.73 -6.23 -20.24
C PRO A 224 -23.75 -5.80 -21.71
N ILE A 225 -23.55 -4.50 -21.95
CA ILE A 225 -23.51 -3.88 -23.28
C ILE A 225 -22.13 -3.30 -23.52
N GLU A 226 -21.55 -3.54 -24.69
CA GLU A 226 -20.28 -2.95 -25.11
C GLU A 226 -20.44 -1.45 -25.39
N ILE A 227 -19.57 -0.62 -24.80
CA ILE A 227 -19.44 0.81 -25.11
C ILE A 227 -18.49 1.00 -26.30
N LYS A 228 -18.92 1.87 -27.23
CA LYS A 228 -18.12 2.31 -28.38
C LYS A 228 -18.03 3.84 -28.44
N VAL A 229 -17.22 4.33 -29.38
CA VAL A 229 -16.88 5.75 -29.58
C VAL A 229 -18.03 6.69 -29.22
N ARG A 230 -17.75 7.66 -28.33
CA ARG A 230 -18.71 8.67 -27.83
C ARG A 230 -19.87 8.12 -27.00
N GLY A 231 -19.67 7.02 -26.26
CA GLY A 231 -20.70 6.46 -25.38
C GLY A 231 -21.84 5.78 -26.15
N SER A 232 -21.54 5.28 -27.35
CA SER A 232 -22.51 4.54 -28.15
C SER A 232 -22.71 3.12 -27.62
N ILE A 233 -23.95 2.66 -27.62
CA ILE A 233 -24.39 1.35 -27.12
C ILE A 233 -25.15 0.57 -28.20
N CYS A 234 -25.96 -0.42 -27.83
CA CYS A 234 -26.81 -1.15 -28.76
C CYS A 234 -27.88 -0.26 -29.44
N ASP A 235 -28.60 -0.82 -30.41
CA ASP A 235 -29.76 -0.16 -31.04
C ASP A 235 -30.88 0.05 -30.01
N THR A 236 -31.19 1.31 -29.70
CA THR A 236 -32.25 1.70 -28.76
C THR A 236 -33.52 2.17 -29.48
N SER A 237 -33.58 2.13 -30.82
CA SER A 237 -34.69 2.65 -31.63
C SER A 237 -36.04 2.02 -31.28
N ASN A 238 -36.02 0.75 -30.84
CA ASN A 238 -37.21 0.00 -30.46
C ASN A 238 -37.56 0.09 -28.97
N PHE A 239 -36.77 0.80 -28.17
CA PHE A 239 -37.01 0.90 -26.72
C PHE A 239 -37.98 2.04 -26.40
N SER A 240 -38.47 2.04 -25.16
CA SER A 240 -39.26 3.13 -24.61
C SER A 240 -38.45 4.44 -24.59
N GLU A 241 -39.14 5.59 -24.64
CA GLU A 241 -38.49 6.90 -24.49
C GLU A 241 -37.80 7.01 -23.12
N TYR A 242 -36.59 7.55 -23.11
CA TYR A 242 -35.89 7.89 -21.87
C TYR A 242 -36.60 9.07 -21.20
N VAL A 243 -36.76 9.02 -19.87
CA VAL A 243 -37.36 10.11 -19.10
C VAL A 243 -36.30 10.80 -18.23
N LYS A 244 -35.66 10.05 -17.32
CA LYS A 244 -34.62 10.59 -16.42
C LYS A 244 -33.90 9.49 -15.62
N GLY A 245 -32.75 9.86 -15.07
CA GLY A 245 -32.02 9.07 -14.08
C GLY A 245 -31.32 7.86 -14.67
N GLY A 246 -30.79 7.04 -13.78
CA GLY A 246 -30.07 5.83 -14.11
C GLY A 246 -28.57 5.94 -13.88
N VAL A 247 -27.95 4.78 -13.72
CA VAL A 247 -26.53 4.59 -13.47
C VAL A 247 -25.99 3.64 -14.54
N VAL A 248 -24.84 3.98 -15.09
CA VAL A 248 -24.05 3.08 -15.93
C VAL A 248 -22.86 2.60 -15.11
N THR A 249 -22.64 1.28 -15.04
CA THR A 249 -21.56 0.66 -14.25
C THR A 249 -20.81 -0.36 -15.10
N GLU A 250 -19.48 -0.28 -15.11
CA GLU A 250 -18.59 -1.23 -15.76
C GLU A 250 -18.81 -2.66 -15.22
N VAL A 251 -18.80 -3.61 -16.14
CA VAL A 251 -18.79 -5.05 -15.88
C VAL A 251 -17.46 -5.59 -16.37
N LYS A 252 -16.57 -5.92 -15.43
CA LYS A 252 -15.30 -6.60 -15.74
C LYS A 252 -15.61 -7.94 -16.43
N GLN A 253 -15.09 -8.12 -17.64
CA GLN A 253 -15.18 -9.39 -18.35
C GLN A 253 -14.07 -10.32 -17.89
N SER A 254 -14.39 -11.60 -17.70
CA SER A 254 -13.38 -12.62 -17.48
C SER A 254 -12.65 -12.91 -18.79
N GLU A 255 -11.33 -13.01 -18.73
CA GLU A 255 -10.48 -13.41 -19.86
C GLU A 255 -9.92 -14.82 -19.61
N ILE A 256 -9.82 -15.62 -20.67
CA ILE A 256 -9.14 -16.92 -20.62
C ILE A 256 -7.76 -16.74 -21.27
N LEU A 257 -6.71 -16.99 -20.49
CA LEU A 257 -5.33 -16.95 -20.95
C LEU A 257 -4.80 -18.37 -21.15
N SER A 258 -4.00 -18.55 -22.21
CA SER A 258 -3.29 -19.79 -22.51
C SER A 258 -1.78 -19.58 -22.34
N PHE A 259 -1.15 -20.48 -21.61
CA PHE A 259 0.28 -20.53 -21.37
C PHE A 259 0.87 -21.67 -22.19
N ALA A 260 2.01 -21.43 -22.85
CA ALA A 260 2.74 -22.48 -23.54
C ALA A 260 3.56 -23.29 -22.52
N ASP A 261 3.75 -24.57 -22.80
CA ASP A 261 4.63 -25.41 -22.01
C ASP A 261 6.08 -24.88 -22.07
N ALA A 262 6.85 -25.14 -21.00
CA ALA A 262 8.22 -24.69 -20.88
C ALA A 262 9.11 -25.23 -22.01
N GLU A 263 8.94 -26.49 -22.46
CA GLU A 263 9.73 -27.05 -23.56
C GLU A 263 9.38 -26.39 -24.90
N GLU A 264 8.09 -26.21 -25.15
CA GLU A 264 7.60 -25.54 -26.36
C GLU A 264 8.13 -24.10 -26.44
N LEU A 265 8.09 -23.37 -25.33
CA LEU A 265 8.58 -22.00 -25.28
C LEU A 265 10.10 -21.90 -25.47
N VAL A 266 10.87 -22.84 -24.91
CA VAL A 266 12.32 -22.93 -25.18
C VAL A 266 12.58 -23.21 -26.66
N ALA A 267 11.78 -24.07 -27.29
CA ALA A 267 11.88 -24.33 -28.73
C ALA A 267 11.55 -23.09 -29.56
N ILE A 268 10.43 -22.41 -29.27
CA ILE A 268 10.02 -21.16 -29.92
C ILE A 268 11.11 -20.09 -29.75
N THR A 269 11.66 -19.93 -28.53
CA THR A 269 12.71 -18.94 -28.26
C THR A 269 13.97 -19.24 -29.08
N LYS A 270 14.40 -20.51 -29.14
CA LYS A 270 15.53 -20.93 -29.96
C LYS A 270 15.30 -20.69 -31.45
N GLU A 271 14.07 -20.85 -31.94
CA GLU A 271 13.70 -20.55 -33.33
C GLU A 271 13.69 -19.05 -33.59
N LEU A 272 13.05 -18.26 -32.72
CA LEU A 272 13.03 -16.79 -32.80
C LEU A 272 14.45 -16.19 -32.77
N CYS A 273 15.37 -16.76 -31.97
CA CYS A 273 16.76 -16.33 -31.95
C CYS A 273 17.46 -16.53 -33.31
N LYS A 274 17.13 -17.60 -34.06
CA LYS A 274 17.67 -17.83 -35.41
C LYS A 274 17.10 -16.84 -36.42
N ASP A 275 15.82 -16.51 -36.32
CA ASP A 275 15.13 -15.61 -37.26
C ASP A 275 15.44 -14.13 -37.01
N ALA A 276 15.61 -13.74 -35.75
CA ALA A 276 15.92 -12.36 -35.36
C ALA A 276 17.37 -11.95 -35.63
N LYS A 277 18.21 -12.84 -36.19
CA LYS A 277 19.65 -12.63 -36.41
C LYS A 277 20.38 -12.12 -35.16
N PHE A 278 20.04 -12.66 -33.99
CA PHE A 278 20.91 -12.53 -32.80
C PHE A 278 22.11 -13.47 -32.97
N ASP A 279 22.92 -13.24 -34.02
CA ASP A 279 24.14 -14.02 -34.27
C ASP A 279 25.29 -13.57 -33.36
N GLU A 280 25.15 -12.41 -32.70
CA GLU A 280 26.15 -11.86 -31.79
C GLU A 280 25.65 -11.94 -30.34
N LEU A 281 26.31 -12.82 -29.57
CA LEU A 281 26.20 -12.86 -28.12
C LEU A 281 26.78 -11.57 -27.53
N ASP A 282 26.05 -10.90 -26.64
CA ASP A 282 26.64 -9.83 -25.83
C ASP A 282 27.61 -10.45 -24.81
N GLU A 283 28.87 -10.57 -25.22
CA GLU A 283 29.93 -11.19 -24.42
C GLU A 283 30.14 -10.46 -23.09
N ASP A 284 29.92 -9.14 -23.05
CA ASP A 284 30.08 -8.34 -21.84
C ASP A 284 28.95 -8.62 -20.85
N ALA A 285 27.69 -8.66 -21.31
CA ALA A 285 26.56 -9.04 -20.46
C ALA A 285 26.72 -10.47 -19.90
N VAL A 286 27.14 -11.43 -20.73
CA VAL A 286 27.38 -12.82 -20.29
C VAL A 286 28.54 -12.89 -19.30
N ARG A 287 29.61 -12.14 -19.54
CA ARG A 287 30.75 -12.06 -18.62
C ARG A 287 30.33 -11.47 -17.28
N GLN A 288 29.56 -10.36 -17.27
CA GLN A 288 29.06 -9.76 -16.03
C GLN A 288 28.14 -10.72 -15.27
N LEU A 289 27.20 -11.39 -15.96
CA LEU A 289 26.36 -12.42 -15.36
C LEU A 289 27.22 -13.52 -14.71
N SER A 290 28.24 -14.02 -15.42
CA SER A 290 29.14 -15.04 -14.90
C SER A 290 29.90 -14.58 -13.65
N LEU A 291 30.31 -13.30 -13.60
CA LEU A 291 31.03 -12.73 -12.47
C LEU A 291 30.16 -12.62 -11.21
N VAL A 292 28.87 -12.31 -11.39
CA VAL A 292 27.93 -12.15 -10.26
C VAL A 292 27.12 -13.41 -9.94
N ALA A 293 27.22 -14.47 -10.74
CA ALA A 293 26.34 -15.64 -10.68
C ALA A 293 26.38 -16.40 -9.35
N SER A 294 27.50 -16.35 -8.64
CA SER A 294 27.66 -16.93 -7.29
C SER A 294 27.05 -16.06 -6.19
N GLY A 295 26.62 -14.84 -6.52
CA GLY A 295 26.01 -13.90 -5.60
C GLY A 295 24.65 -14.35 -5.07
N ASP A 296 24.39 -13.98 -3.83
CA ASP A 296 23.10 -14.11 -3.18
C ASP A 296 22.80 -12.81 -2.41
N LEU A 297 21.90 -12.00 -2.96
CA LEU A 297 21.61 -10.65 -2.51
C LEU A 297 20.19 -10.55 -1.96
N ALA A 298 20.06 -10.06 -0.72
CA ALA A 298 18.77 -9.82 -0.10
C ALA A 298 17.86 -8.88 -0.92
N PRO A 299 18.35 -7.76 -1.51
CA PRO A 299 17.50 -6.85 -2.28
C PRO A 299 16.89 -7.50 -3.53
N VAL A 300 17.66 -8.33 -4.24
CA VAL A 300 17.18 -9.04 -5.44
C VAL A 300 16.20 -10.14 -5.04
N SER A 301 16.48 -10.85 -3.94
CA SER A 301 15.55 -11.84 -3.37
C SER A 301 14.24 -11.18 -2.93
N ALA A 302 14.28 -10.01 -2.30
CA ALA A 302 13.11 -9.22 -1.92
C ALA A 302 12.28 -8.80 -3.16
N PHE A 303 12.96 -8.31 -4.20
CA PHE A 303 12.31 -7.87 -5.43
C PHE A 303 11.63 -9.02 -6.19
N ILE A 304 12.41 -10.04 -6.57
CA ILE A 304 11.90 -11.19 -7.32
C ILE A 304 10.95 -12.03 -6.46
N GLY A 305 11.21 -12.15 -5.15
CA GLY A 305 10.35 -12.88 -4.22
C GLY A 305 8.98 -12.21 -4.03
N GLY A 306 8.92 -10.88 -3.99
CA GLY A 306 7.67 -10.12 -3.99
C GLY A 306 6.86 -10.32 -5.28
N LEU A 307 7.52 -10.31 -6.44
CA LEU A 307 6.91 -10.60 -7.74
C LEU A 307 6.38 -12.04 -7.82
N ALA A 308 7.22 -13.03 -7.54
CA ALA A 308 6.85 -14.44 -7.59
C ALA A 308 5.71 -14.78 -6.61
N ALA A 309 5.73 -14.22 -5.40
CA ALA A 309 4.62 -14.37 -4.47
C ALA A 309 3.33 -13.72 -4.98
N GLN A 310 3.42 -12.58 -5.68
CA GLN A 310 2.25 -12.01 -6.34
C GLN A 310 1.72 -12.94 -7.44
N GLU A 311 2.58 -13.58 -8.23
CA GLU A 311 2.15 -14.56 -9.22
C GLU A 311 1.47 -15.78 -8.57
N VAL A 312 1.92 -16.23 -7.38
CA VAL A 312 1.19 -17.25 -6.60
C VAL A 312 -0.20 -16.75 -6.20
N VAL A 313 -0.33 -15.50 -5.75
CA VAL A 313 -1.63 -14.89 -5.44
C VAL A 313 -2.53 -14.89 -6.67
N LYS A 314 -2.00 -14.53 -7.85
CA LYS A 314 -2.75 -14.57 -9.12
C LYS A 314 -3.19 -15.99 -9.46
N ALA A 315 -2.27 -16.96 -9.42
CA ALA A 315 -2.54 -18.37 -9.68
C ALA A 315 -3.67 -18.94 -8.81
N CYS A 316 -3.68 -18.58 -7.53
CA CYS A 316 -4.68 -19.07 -6.56
C CYS A 316 -6.03 -18.36 -6.66
N SER A 317 -6.05 -17.12 -7.16
CA SER A 317 -7.24 -16.26 -7.12
C SER A 317 -7.88 -16.00 -8.47
N GLY A 318 -7.18 -16.15 -9.59
CA GLY A 318 -7.65 -15.64 -10.88
C GLY A 318 -7.87 -14.12 -10.90
N LYS A 319 -7.28 -13.38 -9.96
CA LYS A 319 -7.30 -11.91 -9.93
C LYS A 319 -5.95 -11.39 -10.42
N PHE A 320 -6.01 -10.34 -11.22
CA PHE A 320 -4.92 -9.71 -11.94
C PHE A 320 -4.37 -10.52 -13.12
N THR A 321 -3.74 -9.83 -14.06
CA THR A 321 -3.12 -10.45 -15.23
C THR A 321 -1.78 -11.11 -14.85
N PRO A 322 -1.60 -12.44 -15.02
CA PRO A 322 -0.35 -13.14 -14.70
C PRO A 322 0.74 -13.00 -15.75
N LEU A 323 2.00 -13.06 -15.30
CA LEU A 323 3.18 -12.92 -16.16
C LEU A 323 3.12 -13.91 -17.33
N ARG A 324 3.25 -13.40 -18.57
CA ARG A 324 3.17 -14.22 -19.78
C ARG A 324 4.40 -14.03 -20.69
N GLN A 325 5.46 -14.82 -20.55
CA GLN A 325 5.70 -15.85 -19.52
C GLN A 325 7.00 -15.64 -18.76
N TRP A 326 8.01 -15.05 -19.39
CA TRP A 326 9.31 -14.76 -18.78
C TRP A 326 9.43 -13.30 -18.38
N LEU A 327 10.05 -13.08 -17.24
CA LEU A 327 10.59 -11.81 -16.82
C LEU A 327 12.07 -12.03 -16.47
N TYR A 328 12.93 -11.27 -17.13
CA TYR A 328 14.34 -11.15 -16.77
C TYR A 328 14.57 -9.76 -16.19
N PHE A 329 15.35 -9.70 -15.13
CA PHE A 329 15.71 -8.48 -14.45
C PHE A 329 17.21 -8.50 -14.14
N ASP A 330 17.86 -7.36 -14.30
CA ASP A 330 19.19 -7.13 -13.77
C ASP A 330 19.30 -5.74 -13.15
N ALA A 331 20.25 -5.62 -12.23
CA ALA A 331 20.64 -4.36 -11.61
C ALA A 331 22.16 -4.19 -11.70
N LEU A 332 22.73 -4.46 -12.87
CA LEU A 332 24.19 -4.42 -13.06
C LEU A 332 24.79 -3.04 -12.78
N GLU A 333 23.99 -1.96 -12.80
CA GLU A 333 24.44 -0.62 -12.42
C GLU A 333 24.73 -0.47 -10.92
N CYS A 334 24.45 -1.50 -10.11
CA CYS A 334 24.92 -1.59 -8.73
C CYS A 334 26.42 -1.93 -8.63
N LEU A 335 27.08 -2.42 -9.69
CA LEU A 335 28.51 -2.71 -9.65
C LEU A 335 29.34 -1.41 -9.50
N PRO A 336 30.55 -1.46 -8.90
CA PRO A 336 31.43 -0.31 -8.78
C PRO A 336 31.69 0.39 -10.13
N GLN A 337 31.88 1.71 -10.12
CA GLN A 337 32.17 2.45 -11.34
C GLN A 337 33.61 2.19 -11.80
N GLU A 338 33.91 2.33 -13.09
CA GLU A 338 35.25 2.05 -13.68
C GLU A 338 36.43 2.72 -12.95
N ASN A 339 36.18 3.87 -12.30
CA ASN A 339 37.19 4.63 -11.56
C ASN A 339 37.50 4.07 -10.16
N ASP A 340 36.68 3.15 -9.64
CA ASP A 340 36.80 2.57 -8.29
C ASP A 340 37.70 1.31 -8.27
N GLY A 341 38.30 0.97 -9.41
CA GLY A 341 39.16 -0.21 -9.58
C GLY A 341 38.39 -1.46 -9.96
N VAL A 342 39.12 -2.48 -10.44
CA VAL A 342 38.54 -3.78 -10.83
C VAL A 342 38.40 -4.66 -9.58
N LEU A 343 37.20 -5.23 -9.36
CA LEU A 343 36.98 -6.25 -8.34
C LEU A 343 37.86 -7.47 -8.62
N SER A 344 38.69 -7.86 -7.65
CA SER A 344 39.56 -9.03 -7.76
C SER A 344 38.90 -10.29 -7.20
N GLU A 345 39.31 -11.47 -7.68
CA GLU A 345 38.83 -12.76 -7.16
C GLU A 345 39.10 -12.91 -5.65
N ASP A 346 40.24 -12.40 -5.14
CA ASP A 346 40.57 -12.42 -3.71
C ASP A 346 39.63 -11.54 -2.88
N ALA A 347 39.23 -10.38 -3.41
CA ALA A 347 38.28 -9.50 -2.73
C ALA A 347 36.88 -10.15 -2.60
N CYS A 348 36.48 -10.93 -3.60
CA CYS A 348 35.19 -11.62 -3.67
C CYS A 348 35.21 -13.05 -3.10
N ALA A 349 36.37 -13.54 -2.63
CA ALA A 349 36.49 -14.88 -2.07
C ALA A 349 35.68 -15.02 -0.77
N PRO A 350 35.04 -16.19 -0.51
CA PRO A 350 34.31 -16.45 0.73
C PRO A 350 35.18 -16.25 1.97
N ARG A 351 34.56 -15.77 3.07
CA ARG A 351 35.23 -15.41 4.32
C ARG A 351 34.65 -16.17 5.53
N ASP A 352 33.90 -17.24 5.30
CA ASP A 352 33.14 -17.96 6.33
C ASP A 352 32.26 -17.01 7.14
N SER A 353 31.55 -16.16 6.41
CA SER A 353 30.78 -15.06 6.96
C SER A 353 29.36 -15.11 6.44
N ARG A 354 28.41 -14.64 7.27
CA ARG A 354 27.01 -14.50 6.86
C ARG A 354 26.81 -13.58 5.65
N TYR A 355 27.81 -12.79 5.28
CA TYR A 355 27.78 -11.89 4.13
C TYR A 355 28.45 -12.48 2.88
N ASP A 356 28.86 -13.76 2.86
CA ASP A 356 29.59 -14.37 1.73
C ASP A 356 28.84 -14.29 0.40
N GLY A 357 27.51 -14.41 0.41
CA GLY A 357 26.67 -14.23 -0.77
C GLY A 357 26.76 -12.83 -1.36
N GLN A 358 26.90 -11.80 -0.51
CA GLN A 358 27.05 -10.40 -0.93
C GLN A 358 28.51 -10.04 -1.27
N ILE A 359 29.47 -10.55 -0.50
CA ILE A 359 30.91 -10.36 -0.73
C ILE A 359 31.31 -10.92 -2.10
N SER A 360 30.72 -12.02 -2.54
CA SER A 360 31.02 -12.59 -3.87
C SER A 360 30.69 -11.67 -5.04
N VAL A 361 29.84 -10.65 -4.84
CA VAL A 361 29.47 -9.65 -5.85
C VAL A 361 30.26 -8.35 -5.68
N PHE A 362 30.34 -7.83 -4.46
CA PHE A 362 30.87 -6.48 -4.21
C PHE A 362 32.24 -6.44 -3.52
N GLY A 363 32.75 -7.59 -3.08
CA GLY A 363 34.00 -7.72 -2.35
C GLY A 363 33.93 -7.33 -0.86
N SER A 364 34.90 -7.82 -0.08
CA SER A 364 34.95 -7.63 1.37
C SER A 364 35.15 -6.16 1.79
N ALA A 365 35.87 -5.38 0.99
CA ALA A 365 36.09 -3.96 1.26
C ALA A 365 34.79 -3.15 1.25
N PHE A 366 33.88 -3.46 0.32
CA PHE A 366 32.56 -2.82 0.29
C PHE A 366 31.69 -3.27 1.46
N GLN A 367 31.75 -4.55 1.84
CA GLN A 367 31.08 -5.06 3.03
C GLN A 367 31.49 -4.28 4.30
N ASP A 368 32.77 -3.94 4.43
CA ASP A 368 33.24 -3.16 5.57
C ASP A 368 32.79 -1.69 5.51
N LYS A 369 32.56 -1.14 4.30
CA LYS A 369 31.95 0.19 4.13
C LYS A 369 30.49 0.17 4.61
N LEU A 370 29.72 -0.85 4.24
CA LEU A 370 28.33 -1.04 4.67
C LEU A 370 28.18 -1.14 6.19
N LYS A 371 29.05 -1.91 6.83
CA LYS A 371 29.07 -2.08 8.30
C LYS A 371 29.23 -0.77 9.08
N LYS A 372 29.91 0.23 8.49
CA LYS A 372 30.22 1.51 9.14
C LYS A 372 29.17 2.61 8.88
N GLN A 373 28.13 2.31 8.10
CA GLN A 373 27.14 3.30 7.73
C GLN A 373 26.26 3.72 8.91
N ASN A 374 25.89 5.01 8.93
CA ASN A 374 24.95 5.61 9.86
C ASN A 374 23.68 6.05 9.12
N TYR A 375 22.59 5.30 9.26
CA TYR A 375 21.35 5.56 8.51
C TYR A 375 20.18 5.90 9.43
N PHE A 376 19.34 6.83 8.98
CA PHE A 376 18.09 7.17 9.64
C PHE A 376 16.89 6.64 8.85
N LEU A 377 16.14 5.72 9.43
CA LEU A 377 14.91 5.19 8.88
C LEU A 377 13.71 5.87 9.54
N VAL A 378 12.89 6.53 8.71
CA VAL A 378 11.68 7.21 9.17
C VAL A 378 10.45 6.39 8.79
N GLY A 379 9.83 5.76 9.79
CA GLY A 379 8.72 4.84 9.66
C GLY A 379 9.15 3.38 9.83
N ALA A 380 8.46 2.67 10.72
CA ALA A 380 8.59 1.24 10.99
C ALA A 380 7.31 0.47 10.56
N GLY A 381 6.58 1.02 9.58
CA GLY A 381 5.44 0.37 8.93
C GLY A 381 5.85 -0.74 7.95
N ALA A 382 5.05 -0.96 6.91
CA ALA A 382 5.25 -2.06 5.96
C ALA A 382 6.63 -1.97 5.26
N ILE A 383 6.90 -0.84 4.60
CA ILE A 383 8.20 -0.60 3.92
C ILE A 383 9.33 -0.61 4.95
N GLY A 384 9.11 -0.02 6.14
CA GLY A 384 10.11 0.04 7.21
C GLY A 384 10.56 -1.34 7.69
N CYS A 385 9.63 -2.28 7.86
CA CYS A 385 9.94 -3.66 8.22
C CYS A 385 10.81 -4.36 7.15
N GLU A 386 10.46 -4.21 5.88
CA GLU A 386 11.22 -4.80 4.77
C GLU A 386 12.61 -4.16 4.59
N LEU A 387 12.71 -2.84 4.74
CA LEU A 387 14.00 -2.14 4.72
C LEU A 387 14.89 -2.57 5.87
N LEU A 388 14.35 -2.70 7.09
CA LEU A 388 15.11 -3.17 8.24
C LEU A 388 15.60 -4.60 8.09
N LYS A 389 14.76 -5.50 7.55
CA LYS A 389 15.18 -6.86 7.16
C LYS A 389 16.34 -6.79 6.16
N ASN A 390 16.21 -5.99 5.10
CA ASN A 390 17.27 -5.85 4.10
C ASN A 390 18.54 -5.23 4.72
N PHE A 391 18.44 -4.21 5.58
CA PHE A 391 19.59 -3.61 6.27
C PHE A 391 20.32 -4.65 7.13
N ALA A 392 19.57 -5.51 7.83
CA ALA A 392 20.12 -6.60 8.62
C ALA A 392 20.91 -7.59 7.76
N LEU A 393 20.34 -8.00 6.63
CA LEU A 393 20.96 -8.97 5.72
C LEU A 393 22.16 -8.39 4.96
N ILE A 394 22.07 -7.12 4.56
CA ILE A 394 23.16 -6.36 3.93
C ILE A 394 24.31 -6.11 4.93
N GLY A 395 24.00 -6.05 6.23
CA GLY A 395 24.95 -5.66 7.27
C GLY A 395 25.17 -4.14 7.36
N LEU A 396 24.16 -3.35 6.99
CA LEU A 396 24.21 -1.89 7.04
C LEU A 396 24.27 -1.42 8.51
N GLY A 397 25.34 -0.73 8.90
CA GLY A 397 25.53 -0.27 10.28
C GLY A 397 25.81 -1.38 11.30
N ALA A 398 26.15 -2.59 10.83
CA ALA A 398 26.40 -3.76 11.67
C ALA A 398 27.85 -3.88 12.21
N GLY A 399 28.67 -2.83 12.08
CA GLY A 399 30.04 -2.82 12.57
C GLY A 399 30.33 -1.66 13.52
N GLU A 400 31.55 -1.63 14.03
CA GLU A 400 32.01 -0.56 14.90
C GLU A 400 31.90 0.81 14.20
N GLY A 401 31.23 1.76 14.85
CA GLY A 401 30.98 3.10 14.32
C GLY A 401 29.78 3.21 13.36
N GLY A 402 29.14 2.10 13.01
CA GLY A 402 27.87 2.09 12.27
C GLY A 402 26.66 2.04 13.21
N ASN A 403 25.55 2.64 12.79
CA ASN A 403 24.29 2.66 13.55
C ASN A 403 23.08 2.92 12.65
N ILE A 404 21.98 2.20 12.91
CA ILE A 404 20.67 2.50 12.36
C ILE A 404 19.85 3.20 13.44
N THR A 405 19.32 4.38 13.13
CA THR A 405 18.27 5.01 13.95
C THR A 405 16.94 4.78 13.25
N VAL A 406 15.98 4.15 13.92
CA VAL A 406 14.61 3.99 13.41
C VAL A 406 13.66 4.82 14.27
N THR A 407 12.73 5.55 13.66
CA THR A 407 11.67 6.24 14.40
C THR A 407 10.29 5.94 13.84
N ASP A 408 9.34 5.71 14.74
CA ASP A 408 7.92 5.58 14.45
C ASP A 408 7.14 5.88 15.74
N MET A 409 6.12 6.71 15.65
CA MET A 409 5.29 7.10 16.80
C MET A 409 4.13 6.12 17.06
N ASP A 410 3.87 5.21 16.13
CA ASP A 410 2.71 4.32 16.21
C ASP A 410 2.97 3.06 17.04
N SER A 411 1.90 2.56 17.63
CA SER A 411 1.81 1.21 18.18
C SER A 411 1.40 0.18 17.11
N ILE A 412 1.70 -1.08 17.37
CA ILE A 412 1.36 -2.21 16.50
C ILE A 412 -0.12 -2.55 16.64
N GLU A 413 -0.81 -2.68 15.51
CA GLU A 413 -2.22 -3.09 15.44
C GLU A 413 -2.39 -4.46 14.75
N ARG A 414 -3.54 -5.11 14.95
CA ARG A 414 -3.84 -6.42 14.32
C ARG A 414 -3.74 -6.38 12.79
N SER A 415 -4.24 -5.31 12.17
CA SER A 415 -4.24 -5.12 10.71
C SER A 415 -2.83 -4.92 10.13
N ASN A 416 -1.83 -4.65 10.99
CA ASN A 416 -0.44 -4.45 10.58
C ASN A 416 0.24 -5.78 10.27
N LEU A 417 -0.10 -6.85 11.01
CA LEU A 417 0.57 -8.15 10.97
C LEU A 417 0.54 -8.81 9.58
N ASN A 418 -0.45 -8.49 8.74
CA ASN A 418 -0.55 -9.01 7.38
C ASN A 418 0.55 -8.49 6.42
N ARG A 419 1.29 -7.44 6.76
CA ARG A 419 2.37 -6.90 5.91
C ARG A 419 3.58 -6.34 6.66
N GLN A 420 3.55 -6.34 7.99
CA GLN A 420 4.63 -5.88 8.87
C GLN A 420 5.17 -7.08 9.63
N PHE A 421 5.86 -7.96 8.90
CA PHE A 421 6.17 -9.33 9.34
C PHE A 421 7.17 -9.44 10.50
N LEU A 422 7.83 -8.32 10.87
CA LEU A 422 8.65 -8.24 12.08
C LEU A 422 7.81 -8.26 13.36
N PHE A 423 6.48 -8.11 13.25
CA PHE A 423 5.57 -8.07 14.39
C PHE A 423 4.76 -9.35 14.48
N HIS A 424 4.48 -9.78 15.72
CA HIS A 424 3.60 -10.92 15.98
C HIS A 424 2.39 -10.51 16.82
N SER A 425 1.40 -11.40 16.95
CA SER A 425 0.18 -11.11 17.72
C SER A 425 0.44 -10.76 19.19
N LYS A 426 1.56 -11.22 19.77
CA LYS A 426 1.98 -10.87 21.13
C LYS A 426 2.45 -9.42 21.28
N ASP A 427 2.78 -8.76 20.17
CA ASP A 427 3.37 -7.42 20.14
C ASP A 427 2.33 -6.31 19.94
N ILE A 428 1.05 -6.66 19.74
CA ILE A 428 -0.05 -5.69 19.59
C ILE A 428 -0.07 -4.72 20.79
N GLY A 429 -0.10 -3.43 20.49
CA GLY A 429 -0.05 -2.34 21.46
C GLY A 429 1.37 -1.84 21.79
N ARG A 430 2.42 -2.62 21.52
CA ARG A 430 3.82 -2.16 21.66
C ARG A 430 4.20 -1.21 20.53
N LEU A 431 5.24 -0.39 20.73
CA LEU A 431 5.73 0.57 19.74
C LEU A 431 6.41 -0.14 18.57
N LYS A 432 6.08 0.27 17.34
CA LYS A 432 6.62 -0.35 16.12
C LYS A 432 8.14 -0.28 16.04
N SER A 433 8.72 0.89 16.32
CA SER A 433 10.17 1.11 16.22
C SER A 433 10.97 0.24 17.19
N GLU A 434 10.49 0.06 18.42
CA GLU A 434 11.14 -0.77 19.44
C GLU A 434 11.12 -2.26 19.06
N VAL A 435 9.95 -2.80 18.71
CA VAL A 435 9.80 -4.22 18.34
C VAL A 435 10.54 -4.54 17.04
N ALA A 436 10.53 -3.60 16.08
CA ALA A 436 11.27 -3.77 14.84
C ALA A 436 12.79 -3.85 15.11
N ALA A 437 13.30 -2.99 16.00
CA ALA A 437 14.70 -3.01 16.42
C ALA A 437 15.09 -4.31 17.15
N GLU A 438 14.22 -4.83 18.03
CA GLU A 438 14.40 -6.13 18.68
C GLU A 438 14.49 -7.27 17.64
N SER A 439 13.53 -7.33 16.72
CA SER A 439 13.42 -8.39 15.71
C SER A 439 14.61 -8.41 14.76
N VAL A 440 15.11 -7.23 14.37
CA VAL A 440 16.30 -7.09 13.53
C VAL A 440 17.56 -7.57 14.25
N LYS A 441 17.69 -7.32 15.56
CA LYS A 441 18.82 -7.85 16.36
C LYS A 441 18.77 -9.37 16.50
N GLU A 442 17.57 -9.96 16.54
CA GLU A 442 17.43 -11.42 16.51
C GLU A 442 17.84 -12.03 15.16
N MET A 443 17.56 -11.32 14.06
CA MET A 443 17.93 -11.71 12.69
C MET A 443 19.43 -11.53 12.42
N ASN A 444 20.00 -10.43 12.90
CA ASN A 444 21.43 -10.15 12.84
C ASN A 444 21.96 -9.58 14.17
N PRO A 445 22.64 -10.42 14.99
CA PRO A 445 23.18 -10.00 16.29
C PRO A 445 24.20 -8.87 16.22
N TYR A 446 24.78 -8.59 15.05
CA TYR A 446 25.76 -7.52 14.86
C TYR A 446 25.11 -6.13 14.65
N MET A 447 23.79 -6.06 14.51
CA MET A 447 23.10 -4.80 14.21
C MET A 447 23.14 -3.82 15.39
N ASN A 448 23.74 -2.66 15.14
CA ASN A 448 23.62 -1.49 16.01
C ASN A 448 22.38 -0.71 15.60
N ILE A 449 21.29 -0.85 16.34
CA ILE A 449 20.04 -0.14 16.06
C ILE A 449 19.47 0.52 17.32
N THR A 450 19.06 1.77 17.13
CA THR A 450 18.48 2.66 18.14
C THR A 450 17.04 3.01 17.73
N ALA A 451 16.08 2.71 18.60
CA ALA A 451 14.66 3.00 18.36
C ALA A 451 14.25 4.32 19.02
N HIS A 452 13.61 5.18 18.23
CA HIS A 452 12.96 6.41 18.67
C HIS A 452 11.44 6.29 18.45
N GLN A 453 10.69 7.13 19.16
CA GLN A 453 9.22 7.16 19.12
C GLN A 453 8.67 8.52 18.66
N ASN A 454 9.52 9.32 18.01
CA ASN A 454 9.19 10.69 17.66
C ASN A 454 8.63 10.73 16.23
N ARG A 455 7.50 11.43 16.07
CA ARG A 455 7.00 11.79 14.74
C ARG A 455 7.96 12.79 14.11
N VAL A 456 8.46 12.53 12.90
CA VAL A 456 9.35 13.46 12.20
C VAL A 456 8.53 14.62 11.64
N CYS A 457 8.58 15.75 12.35
CA CYS A 457 7.85 16.98 12.05
C CYS A 457 8.58 18.19 12.67
N PRO A 458 8.21 19.45 12.32
CA PRO A 458 8.85 20.66 12.85
C PRO A 458 8.97 20.70 14.38
N GLU A 459 7.97 20.15 15.09
CA GLU A 459 7.93 20.10 16.55
C GLU A 459 9.03 19.22 17.18
N THR A 460 9.63 18.31 16.40
CA THR A 460 10.69 17.38 16.85
C THR A 460 12.08 17.75 16.34
N GLU A 461 12.23 18.94 15.76
CA GLU A 461 13.51 19.43 15.22
C GLU A 461 14.59 19.57 16.30
N GLU A 462 14.19 19.79 17.56
CA GLU A 462 15.09 19.79 18.71
C GLU A 462 15.73 18.42 18.99
N VAL A 463 15.06 17.32 18.60
CA VAL A 463 15.60 15.96 18.66
C VAL A 463 16.46 15.70 17.43
N TYR A 464 15.92 15.99 16.25
CA TYR A 464 16.57 15.75 14.95
C TYR A 464 17.28 17.01 14.45
N THR A 465 18.23 17.49 15.24
CA THR A 465 18.98 18.71 14.95
C THR A 465 19.88 18.57 13.72
N HIS A 466 20.44 19.70 13.25
CA HIS A 466 21.50 19.68 12.23
C HIS A 466 22.68 18.77 12.61
N SER A 467 23.02 18.69 13.91
CA SER A 467 24.09 17.81 14.38
C SER A 467 23.73 16.33 14.25
N PHE A 468 22.46 15.96 14.44
CA PHE A 468 21.99 14.59 14.22
C PHE A 468 22.17 14.22 12.73
N TYR A 469 21.63 15.03 11.82
CA TYR A 469 21.74 14.77 10.39
C TYR A 469 23.20 14.78 9.89
N SER A 470 24.04 15.66 10.43
CA SER A 470 25.44 15.77 10.01
C SER A 470 26.21 14.46 10.19
N ASN A 471 25.88 13.67 11.21
CA ASN A 471 26.49 12.37 11.51
C ASN A 471 25.90 11.19 10.69
N LEU A 472 24.85 11.42 9.90
CA LEU A 472 24.26 10.38 9.04
C LEU A 472 25.00 10.29 7.71
N ASP A 473 25.07 9.08 7.16
CA ASP A 473 25.49 8.82 5.78
C ASP A 473 24.31 8.86 4.81
N GLY A 474 23.09 8.56 5.27
CA GLY A 474 21.88 8.62 4.46
C GLY A 474 20.59 8.47 5.26
N VAL A 475 19.47 8.67 4.57
CA VAL A 475 18.11 8.60 5.11
C VAL A 475 17.27 7.65 4.25
N ALA A 476 16.39 6.87 4.87
CA ALA A 476 15.39 6.07 4.17
C ALA A 476 13.99 6.45 4.67
N ALA A 477 13.10 6.76 3.73
CA ALA A 477 11.72 7.16 4.01
C ALA A 477 10.78 5.96 3.80
N ALA A 478 10.06 5.59 4.87
CA ALA A 478 9.03 4.56 4.88
C ALA A 478 7.70 5.12 5.39
N LEU A 479 7.27 6.22 4.77
CA LEU A 479 6.15 7.07 5.21
C LEU A 479 4.84 6.72 4.50
N ASP A 480 3.71 7.11 5.07
CA ASP A 480 2.36 6.84 4.52
C ASP A 480 1.61 8.10 4.07
N ASN A 481 2.16 9.29 4.35
CA ASN A 481 1.56 10.57 3.99
C ASN A 481 2.55 11.47 3.24
N VAL A 482 2.03 12.37 2.42
CA VAL A 482 2.83 13.26 1.56
C VAL A 482 3.52 14.35 2.38
N ASP A 483 2.85 14.91 3.40
CA ASP A 483 3.40 16.01 4.19
C ASP A 483 4.70 15.63 4.92
N ALA A 484 4.74 14.44 5.53
CA ALA A 484 5.95 13.92 6.16
C ALA A 484 7.08 13.67 5.14
N ARG A 485 6.75 13.22 3.92
CA ARG A 485 7.75 13.04 2.84
C ARG A 485 8.36 14.37 2.45
N VAL A 486 7.53 15.39 2.21
CA VAL A 486 7.98 16.75 1.87
C VAL A 486 8.85 17.34 2.98
N TYR A 487 8.45 17.18 4.24
CA TYR A 487 9.23 17.68 5.38
C TYR A 487 10.59 16.95 5.51
N LEU A 488 10.61 15.63 5.34
CA LEU A 488 11.84 14.85 5.39
C LEU A 488 12.77 15.19 4.21
N ASP A 489 12.23 15.41 3.00
CA ASP A 489 12.97 15.87 1.83
C ASP A 489 13.65 17.22 2.11
N GLN A 490 12.91 18.19 2.64
CA GLN A 490 13.46 19.50 3.04
C GLN A 490 14.59 19.35 4.05
N CYS A 491 14.44 18.45 5.03
CA CYS A 491 15.49 18.13 5.98
C CYS A 491 16.72 17.54 5.28
N CYS A 492 16.55 16.59 4.36
CA CYS A 492 17.65 15.98 3.61
C CYS A 492 18.37 16.99 2.72
N VAL A 493 17.64 17.82 2.00
CA VAL A 493 18.17 18.90 1.15
C VAL A 493 18.98 19.90 1.99
N ARG A 494 18.42 20.39 3.11
CA ARG A 494 19.10 21.34 4.02
C ARG A 494 20.40 20.77 4.59
N ASN A 495 20.41 19.47 4.91
CA ASN A 495 21.54 18.81 5.52
C ASN A 495 22.47 18.11 4.50
N LYS A 496 22.17 18.20 3.20
CA LYS A 496 22.90 17.55 2.11
C LYS A 496 23.05 16.04 2.32
N LYS A 497 21.97 15.37 2.71
CA LYS A 497 21.94 13.93 2.94
C LYS A 497 21.21 13.21 1.80
N PRO A 498 21.72 12.08 1.30
CA PRO A 498 20.99 11.28 0.33
C PRO A 498 19.76 10.66 0.99
N MET A 499 18.71 10.50 0.20
CA MET A 499 17.44 9.94 0.64
C MET A 499 16.96 8.86 -0.31
N LEU A 500 16.59 7.71 0.25
CA LEU A 500 15.82 6.67 -0.43
C LEU A 500 14.34 6.88 -0.08
N GLU A 501 13.49 6.98 -1.07
CA GLU A 501 12.04 7.07 -0.91
C GLU A 501 11.37 5.87 -1.59
N GLY A 502 10.35 5.33 -0.93
CA GLY A 502 9.41 4.41 -1.58
C GLY A 502 7.98 4.63 -1.09
N GLY A 503 7.04 4.32 -1.98
CA GLY A 503 5.61 4.36 -1.69
C GLY A 503 4.86 3.20 -2.34
N THR A 504 3.76 2.78 -1.71
CA THR A 504 2.89 1.70 -2.20
C THR A 504 1.42 2.08 -2.13
N LEU A 505 0.63 1.64 -3.11
CA LEU A 505 -0.82 1.72 -3.15
C LEU A 505 -1.36 0.42 -3.76
N GLY A 506 -1.80 -0.52 -2.93
CA GLY A 506 -2.22 -1.85 -3.34
C GLY A 506 -1.14 -2.60 -4.12
N SER A 507 -1.42 -2.94 -5.38
CA SER A 507 -0.48 -3.58 -6.31
C SER A 507 0.54 -2.61 -6.94
N LYS A 508 0.38 -1.30 -6.72
CA LYS A 508 1.22 -0.25 -7.31
C LYS A 508 2.29 0.17 -6.32
N GLY A 509 3.48 0.48 -6.83
CA GLY A 509 4.56 1.01 -6.02
C GLY A 509 5.53 1.87 -6.82
N HIS A 510 6.29 2.70 -6.13
CA HIS A 510 7.36 3.47 -6.73
C HIS A 510 8.57 3.58 -5.80
N THR A 511 9.73 3.85 -6.40
CA THR A 511 10.94 4.26 -5.69
C THR A 511 11.48 5.55 -6.29
N LEU A 512 12.04 6.38 -5.42
CA LEU A 512 12.77 7.58 -5.80
C LEU A 512 14.07 7.66 -5.00
N VAL A 513 15.16 8.04 -5.67
CA VAL A 513 16.45 8.30 -5.02
C VAL A 513 16.82 9.78 -5.16
N VAL A 514 17.12 10.42 -4.02
CA VAL A 514 17.64 11.78 -3.97
C VAL A 514 19.13 11.74 -3.63
N VAL A 515 19.96 12.21 -4.55
CA VAL A 515 21.41 12.31 -4.39
C VAL A 515 21.81 13.79 -4.36
N PRO A 516 22.39 14.28 -3.25
CA PRO A 516 22.77 15.68 -3.10
C PRO A 516 23.64 16.16 -4.27
N HIS A 517 23.31 17.33 -4.81
CA HIS A 517 24.03 17.96 -5.93
C HIS A 517 23.98 17.20 -7.27
N LEU A 518 23.21 16.12 -7.39
CA LEU A 518 23.12 15.32 -8.61
C LEU A 518 21.68 15.22 -9.14
N THR A 519 20.73 14.81 -8.29
CA THR A 519 19.33 14.62 -8.70
C THR A 519 18.43 15.72 -8.16
N GLU A 520 17.28 15.88 -8.80
CA GLU A 520 16.16 16.63 -8.22
C GLU A 520 15.73 16.00 -6.88
N SER A 521 15.19 16.84 -5.99
CA SER A 521 14.63 16.37 -4.71
C SER A 521 13.20 15.86 -4.89
N TYR A 522 12.60 15.28 -3.85
CA TYR A 522 11.18 14.87 -3.91
C TYR A 522 10.26 16.08 -4.19
N GLY A 523 10.60 17.23 -3.63
CA GLY A 523 9.99 18.51 -3.99
C GLY A 523 8.70 18.81 -3.20
N PRO A 524 8.03 19.94 -3.52
CA PRO A 524 6.75 20.29 -2.92
C PRO A 524 5.66 19.29 -3.35
N SER A 525 4.51 19.30 -2.67
CA SER A 525 3.39 18.46 -3.07
C SER A 525 2.93 18.79 -4.50
N THR A 526 3.27 17.92 -5.46
CA THR A 526 2.85 18.00 -6.87
C THR A 526 1.54 17.25 -7.12
N SER A 527 1.09 16.44 -6.17
CA SER A 527 -0.22 15.81 -6.22
C SER A 527 -1.26 16.91 -6.36
N GLY A 528 -1.91 16.99 -7.54
CA GLY A 528 -3.13 17.78 -7.69
C GLY A 528 -4.01 17.41 -6.50
N GLY A 529 -4.18 18.37 -5.57
CA GLY A 529 -4.71 18.06 -4.25
C GLY A 529 -5.99 17.24 -4.43
N GLN A 530 -6.17 16.20 -3.61
CA GLN A 530 -7.43 15.45 -3.57
C GLN A 530 -8.56 16.46 -3.76
N LYS A 531 -9.28 16.41 -4.88
CA LYS A 531 -10.25 17.45 -5.25
C LYS A 531 -11.19 17.60 -4.06
N ALA A 532 -10.99 18.65 -3.27
CA ALA A 532 -11.74 18.82 -2.03
C ALA A 532 -13.20 18.97 -2.44
N ILE A 533 -14.05 18.04 -1.98
CA ILE A 533 -15.45 18.06 -2.37
C ILE A 533 -16.04 19.41 -1.90
N PRO A 534 -16.67 20.19 -2.80
CA PRO A 534 -17.21 21.48 -2.43
C PRO A 534 -18.14 21.39 -1.22
N ILE A 535 -18.01 22.32 -0.28
CA ILE A 535 -18.78 22.30 0.97
C ILE A 535 -20.30 22.35 0.73
N CYS A 536 -20.74 22.97 -0.36
CA CYS A 536 -22.14 23.00 -0.77
C CYS A 536 -22.66 21.61 -1.20
N THR A 537 -21.84 20.85 -1.93
CA THR A 537 -22.11 19.45 -2.31
C THR A 537 -22.20 18.57 -1.07
N LEU A 538 -21.25 18.70 -0.15
CA LEU A 538 -21.28 17.99 1.13
C LEU A 538 -22.55 18.35 1.95
N LYS A 539 -22.76 19.64 2.25
CA LYS A 539 -23.81 20.07 3.17
C LYS A 539 -25.24 19.90 2.64
N ASN A 540 -25.48 20.15 1.35
CA ASN A 540 -26.85 20.30 0.84
C ASN A 540 -27.17 19.41 -0.37
N PHE A 541 -26.20 19.09 -1.22
CA PHE A 541 -26.45 18.41 -2.50
C PHE A 541 -25.51 17.21 -2.76
N PRO A 542 -25.46 16.22 -1.85
CA PRO A 542 -24.75 14.98 -2.12
C PRO A 542 -25.45 14.23 -3.26
N HIS A 543 -24.65 13.55 -4.08
CA HIS A 543 -25.11 12.72 -5.18
C HIS A 543 -24.29 11.42 -5.30
N ARG A 544 -23.30 11.24 -4.42
CA ARG A 544 -22.47 10.04 -4.31
C ARG A 544 -22.32 9.61 -2.86
N ILE A 545 -22.06 8.33 -2.64
CA ILE A 545 -21.91 7.78 -1.29
C ILE A 545 -20.71 8.41 -0.56
N GLU A 546 -19.63 8.70 -1.27
CA GLU A 546 -18.44 9.37 -0.75
C GLU A 546 -18.79 10.75 -0.16
N HIS A 547 -19.76 11.47 -0.73
CA HIS A 547 -20.18 12.77 -0.23
C HIS A 547 -20.87 12.63 1.13
N THR A 548 -21.73 11.62 1.28
CA THR A 548 -22.42 11.38 2.54
C THR A 548 -21.48 10.89 3.66
N LEU A 549 -20.45 10.13 3.31
CA LEU A 549 -19.41 9.68 4.24
C LEU A 549 -18.50 10.85 4.65
N GLN A 550 -18.03 11.65 3.68
CA GLN A 550 -17.08 12.75 3.91
C GLN A 550 -17.67 13.89 4.76
N VAL A 551 -18.96 14.23 4.58
CA VAL A 551 -19.67 15.23 5.40
C VAL A 551 -19.50 14.96 6.89
N ARG A 552 -19.53 13.68 7.28
CA ARG A 552 -19.52 13.30 8.70
C ARG A 552 -18.11 13.36 9.29
N ILE A 553 -17.09 13.05 8.50
CA ILE A 553 -15.67 13.20 8.88
C ILE A 553 -15.35 14.69 9.09
N THR A 554 -15.76 15.54 8.15
CA THR A 554 -15.48 16.99 8.20
C THR A 554 -16.30 17.72 9.28
N ARG A 555 -17.46 17.19 9.68
CA ARG A 555 -18.20 17.67 10.87
C ARG A 555 -17.54 17.25 12.19
N GLY A 556 -16.64 16.26 12.19
CA GLY A 556 -15.81 15.95 13.36
C GLY A 556 -14.70 17.00 13.57
N ASP A 557 -14.08 17.49 12.49
CA ASP A 557 -12.92 18.38 12.57
C ASP A 557 -13.25 19.88 12.69
N VAL A 558 -14.47 20.31 12.34
CA VAL A 558 -14.84 21.73 12.22
C VAL A 558 -16.00 22.10 13.13
N GLU A 559 -15.82 22.12 14.45
CA GLU A 559 -16.83 22.71 15.35
C GLU A 559 -16.25 23.48 16.55
N ALA A 560 -15.16 24.24 16.42
CA ALA A 560 -14.71 25.09 17.56
C ALA A 560 -15.76 26.13 18.03
N VAL A 561 -16.72 26.51 17.16
CA VAL A 561 -17.79 27.49 17.47
C VAL A 561 -19.12 26.80 17.82
N GLU A 562 -19.48 25.68 17.18
CA GLU A 562 -20.64 24.85 17.58
C GLU A 562 -20.37 24.07 18.88
N ILE A 563 -19.11 23.77 19.24
CA ILE A 563 -18.75 23.20 20.54
C ILE A 563 -19.12 24.16 21.68
N LEU A 564 -19.02 25.48 21.52
CA LEU A 564 -19.45 26.42 22.59
C LEU A 564 -20.97 26.43 22.77
N GLU A 565 -21.75 26.41 21.69
CA GLU A 565 -23.22 26.28 21.77
C GLU A 565 -23.64 24.88 22.23
N GLY A 566 -22.96 23.82 21.78
CA GLY A 566 -23.18 22.43 22.14
C GLY A 566 -22.82 22.14 23.59
N VAL A 567 -21.70 22.67 24.09
CA VAL A 567 -21.29 22.61 25.50
C VAL A 567 -22.27 23.38 26.37
N CYS A 568 -22.75 24.57 25.96
CA CYS A 568 -23.81 25.29 26.67
C CYS A 568 -25.15 24.55 26.69
N ARG A 569 -25.51 23.85 25.60
CA ARG A 569 -26.76 23.06 25.50
C ARG A 569 -26.70 21.77 26.33
N ILE A 570 -25.53 21.12 26.33
CA ILE A 570 -25.24 19.90 27.08
C ILE A 570 -25.15 20.21 28.59
N LEU A 571 -24.41 21.25 29.01
CA LEU A 571 -24.24 21.62 30.42
C LEU A 571 -25.47 22.29 31.08
N GLY A 572 -26.47 22.69 30.29
CA GLY A 572 -27.64 23.45 30.77
C GLY A 572 -28.91 22.62 31.00
N GLU A 573 -29.59 22.20 29.92
CA GLU A 573 -30.99 21.75 29.97
C GLU A 573 -31.24 20.33 29.41
N GLU A 574 -30.29 19.73 28.66
CA GLU A 574 -30.47 18.43 27.99
C GLU A 574 -29.42 17.37 28.38
N TRP A 575 -28.83 17.47 29.57
CA TRP A 575 -27.84 16.47 30.01
C TRP A 575 -28.53 15.11 30.26
N PRO A 576 -28.18 14.05 29.52
CA PRO A 576 -28.80 12.74 29.71
C PRO A 576 -28.41 12.16 31.08
N GLN A 577 -29.40 11.83 31.90
CA GLN A 577 -29.18 11.27 33.24
C GLN A 577 -29.16 9.73 33.20
N ASN A 578 -29.73 9.14 32.15
CA ASN A 578 -29.84 7.70 31.98
C ASN A 578 -29.85 7.31 30.50
N TRP A 579 -29.81 6.01 30.24
CA TRP A 579 -29.82 5.45 28.88
C TRP A 579 -31.04 5.87 28.04
N ALA A 580 -32.22 5.98 28.65
CA ALA A 580 -33.43 6.35 27.93
C ALA A 580 -33.40 7.81 27.45
N ASP A 581 -32.72 8.70 28.19
CA ASP A 581 -32.48 10.08 27.77
C ASP A 581 -31.57 10.13 26.53
N CYS A 582 -30.51 9.30 26.50
CA CYS A 582 -29.64 9.16 25.33
C CYS A 582 -30.41 8.65 24.09
N VAL A 583 -31.29 7.66 24.26
CA VAL A 583 -32.13 7.15 23.16
C VAL A 583 -33.09 8.23 22.66
N SER A 584 -33.70 8.98 23.58
CA SER A 584 -34.61 10.09 23.24
C SER A 584 -33.88 11.23 22.51
N TRP A 585 -32.65 11.54 22.93
CA TRP A 585 -31.79 12.48 22.22
C TRP A 585 -31.44 11.98 20.82
N ALA A 586 -31.03 10.72 20.67
CA ALA A 586 -30.70 10.13 19.37
C ALA A 586 -31.89 10.17 18.38
N ARG A 587 -33.09 9.87 18.87
CA ARG A 587 -34.32 9.96 18.07
C ARG A 587 -34.63 11.39 17.61
N ARG A 588 -34.35 12.40 18.45
CA ARG A 588 -34.50 13.83 18.10
C ARG A 588 -33.43 14.29 17.09
N GLN A 589 -32.21 13.80 17.22
CA GLN A 589 -31.15 14.06 16.23
C GLN A 589 -31.50 13.46 14.88
N TRP A 590 -32.02 12.23 14.85
CA TRP A 590 -32.48 11.60 13.61
C TRP A 590 -33.52 12.48 12.89
N GLU A 591 -34.55 12.94 13.61
CA GLU A 591 -35.61 13.78 13.04
C GLU A 591 -35.09 15.13 12.58
N THR A 592 -34.16 15.71 13.32
CA THR A 592 -33.54 16.98 12.95
C THR A 592 -32.76 16.85 11.64
N LEU A 593 -31.90 15.85 11.53
CA LEU A 593 -30.94 15.70 10.43
C LEU A 593 -31.54 15.09 9.16
N TYR A 594 -32.40 14.08 9.29
CA TYR A 594 -32.90 13.28 8.16
C TYR A 594 -34.35 13.60 7.76
N ASN A 595 -35.03 14.48 8.52
CA ASN A 595 -36.39 14.90 8.23
C ASN A 595 -36.53 16.43 8.19
N ASN A 596 -36.31 17.13 9.31
CA ASN A 596 -36.55 18.57 9.43
C ASN A 596 -35.63 19.39 8.53
N GLN A 597 -34.32 19.10 8.51
CA GLN A 597 -33.38 19.77 7.60
C GLN A 597 -33.72 19.53 6.13
N ILE A 598 -34.21 18.33 5.77
CA ILE A 598 -34.63 18.02 4.40
C ILE A 598 -35.90 18.78 4.03
N LYS A 599 -36.89 18.86 4.95
CA LYS A 599 -38.09 19.69 4.77
C LYS A 599 -37.73 21.17 4.60
N GLN A 600 -36.79 21.67 5.40
CA GLN A 600 -36.30 23.04 5.29
C GLN A 600 -35.60 23.28 3.95
N LEU A 601 -34.79 22.33 3.49
CA LEU A 601 -34.13 22.40 2.18
C LEU A 601 -35.17 22.44 1.05
N LEU A 602 -36.17 21.56 1.08
CA LEU A 602 -37.28 21.54 0.11
C LEU A 602 -38.18 22.78 0.18
N HIS A 603 -38.27 23.43 1.34
CA HIS A 603 -38.95 24.70 1.49
C HIS A 603 -38.16 25.83 0.81
N CYS A 604 -36.84 25.86 0.99
CA CYS A 604 -35.96 26.83 0.34
C CYS A 604 -35.80 26.58 -1.17
N PHE A 605 -35.83 25.32 -1.59
CA PHE A 605 -35.70 24.86 -2.97
C PHE A 605 -36.84 23.90 -3.31
N PRO A 606 -38.03 24.42 -3.68
CA PRO A 606 -39.16 23.60 -4.06
C PRO A 606 -38.82 22.65 -5.22
N ARG A 607 -39.40 21.43 -5.21
CA ARG A 607 -39.12 20.38 -6.21
C ARG A 607 -39.35 20.83 -7.65
N ASP A 608 -40.25 21.79 -7.85
CA ASP A 608 -40.67 22.27 -9.15
C ASP A 608 -39.94 23.56 -9.57
N GLN A 609 -38.96 24.01 -8.78
CA GLN A 609 -38.21 25.24 -9.06
C GLN A 609 -37.26 25.03 -10.25
N VAL A 610 -37.49 25.76 -11.33
CA VAL A 610 -36.65 25.72 -12.54
C VAL A 610 -35.61 26.85 -12.48
N THR A 611 -34.32 26.52 -12.54
CA THR A 611 -33.26 27.50 -12.79
C THR A 611 -32.78 27.37 -14.23
N GLN A 612 -32.23 28.45 -14.81
CA GLN A 612 -31.90 28.52 -16.24
C GLN A 612 -30.82 27.51 -16.73
N ARG A 613 -30.20 26.69 -15.86
CA ARG A 613 -29.05 25.84 -16.24
C ARG A 613 -28.75 24.54 -15.47
N LEU A 614 -29.55 24.09 -14.49
CA LEU A 614 -29.27 22.81 -13.79
C LEU A 614 -30.55 22.01 -13.49
N VAL A 615 -30.52 20.72 -13.80
CA VAL A 615 -31.55 19.73 -13.42
C VAL A 615 -31.27 19.33 -11.96
N TYR A 616 -32.26 19.49 -11.08
CA TYR A 616 -32.13 19.11 -9.66
C TYR A 616 -32.20 17.57 -9.48
N THR A 617 -31.35 17.02 -8.61
CA THR A 617 -31.50 15.65 -8.12
C THR A 617 -32.80 15.49 -7.32
N PRO A 618 -33.53 14.36 -7.44
CA PRO A 618 -34.73 14.13 -6.64
C PRO A 618 -34.39 14.02 -5.15
N VAL A 619 -34.96 14.90 -4.31
CA VAL A 619 -34.78 14.87 -2.85
C VAL A 619 -36.05 14.35 -2.17
N THR A 620 -35.92 13.32 -1.33
CA THR A 620 -37.01 12.62 -0.65
C THR A 620 -36.96 12.82 0.87
N VAL A 621 -38.10 13.20 1.46
CA VAL A 621 -38.25 13.26 2.92
C VAL A 621 -38.48 11.83 3.43
N CYS A 622 -37.63 11.35 4.35
CA CYS A 622 -37.87 10.06 4.98
C CYS A 622 -39.11 10.14 5.87
N ASN A 623 -40.15 9.37 5.55
CA ASN A 623 -41.34 9.20 6.39
C ASN A 623 -41.10 8.07 7.40
N LEU A 624 -41.39 8.31 8.68
CA LEU A 624 -41.31 7.29 9.73
C LEU A 624 -42.16 6.04 9.42
N GLU A 625 -43.28 6.20 8.70
CA GLU A 625 -44.22 5.10 8.43
C GLU A 625 -43.67 4.01 7.49
N GLY A 626 -42.67 4.32 6.65
CA GLY A 626 -42.01 3.35 5.78
C GLY A 626 -40.85 2.58 6.45
N ILE A 627 -40.21 3.19 7.44
CA ILE A 627 -39.10 2.59 8.21
C ILE A 627 -39.64 1.65 9.30
N ILE A 628 -40.84 1.93 9.83
CA ILE A 628 -41.49 1.08 10.84
C ILE A 628 -42.11 -0.19 10.23
N THR A 629 -42.39 -0.24 8.93
CA THR A 629 -43.19 -1.33 8.32
C THR A 629 -42.40 -2.36 7.52
N SER A 630 -41.14 -2.10 7.14
CA SER A 630 -40.33 -3.10 6.40
C SER A 630 -39.03 -3.54 7.08
N ASP A 631 -38.46 -2.76 8.01
CA ASP A 631 -37.19 -3.08 8.69
C ASP A 631 -37.23 -3.01 10.22
N ALA A 632 -38.40 -3.25 10.83
CA ALA A 632 -38.49 -3.57 12.25
C ALA A 632 -37.68 -4.83 12.64
N CYS A 633 -37.14 -5.58 11.67
CA CYS A 633 -36.23 -6.71 11.91
C CYS A 633 -34.80 -6.31 12.29
N PHE A 634 -34.33 -5.08 12.03
CA PHE A 634 -33.04 -4.61 12.55
C PHE A 634 -33.08 -4.36 14.07
N TYR A 635 -34.25 -4.12 14.63
CA TYR A 635 -34.43 -3.94 16.08
C TYR A 635 -34.87 -5.22 16.81
N SER A 636 -35.04 -6.35 16.10
CA SER A 636 -35.62 -7.58 16.66
C SER A 636 -34.81 -8.86 16.43
N GLN A 637 -33.52 -8.78 16.10
CA GLN A 637 -32.63 -9.93 16.28
C GLN A 637 -32.23 -10.04 17.75
N PRO A 638 -32.32 -11.23 18.37
CA PRO A 638 -31.91 -11.43 19.77
C PRO A 638 -30.40 -11.19 19.88
N GLY A 639 -30.03 -9.96 20.22
CA GLY A 639 -28.66 -9.45 20.21
C GLY A 639 -28.56 -7.94 19.97
N MET A 640 -29.51 -7.33 19.26
CA MET A 640 -29.57 -5.88 18.97
C MET A 640 -30.44 -5.06 19.95
N ASN A 641 -30.79 -5.63 21.11
CA ASN A 641 -31.43 -4.88 22.19
C ASN A 641 -30.44 -3.86 22.79
N GLY A 642 -30.51 -2.60 22.33
CA GLY A 642 -30.16 -1.41 23.12
C GLY A 642 -28.68 -1.10 23.35
N LYS A 643 -27.83 -1.04 22.31
CA LYS A 643 -26.40 -0.69 22.45
C LYS A 643 -25.81 0.30 21.42
N ILE A 644 -26.62 0.97 20.59
CA ILE A 644 -26.13 1.90 19.54
C ILE A 644 -25.46 3.18 20.11
N PHE A 645 -25.57 3.42 21.43
CA PHE A 645 -24.97 4.56 22.15
C PHE A 645 -24.18 4.09 23.40
N CYS A 646 -23.62 2.89 23.39
CA CYS A 646 -22.97 2.32 24.57
C CYS A 646 -21.59 2.97 24.83
N ALA A 647 -21.56 4.18 25.37
CA ALA A 647 -20.50 4.55 26.31
C ALA A 647 -20.76 3.76 27.60
N ASN A 648 -19.77 3.01 28.05
CA ASN A 648 -19.83 2.12 29.20
C ASN A 648 -20.46 2.84 30.43
N PRO A 649 -21.60 2.38 30.98
CA PRO A 649 -22.28 3.06 32.10
C PRO A 649 -21.41 3.24 33.35
N SER A 650 -20.40 2.38 33.54
CA SER A 650 -19.47 2.43 34.67
C SER A 650 -18.38 3.51 34.53
N LEU A 651 -18.13 4.03 33.32
CA LEU A 651 -17.26 5.19 33.11
C LEU A 651 -18.00 6.51 33.35
N CYS A 652 -19.29 6.57 33.04
CA CYS A 652 -20.09 7.79 33.17
C CYS A 652 -20.31 8.22 34.63
N VAL A 653 -20.30 7.27 35.58
CA VAL A 653 -20.60 7.54 37.01
C VAL A 653 -19.35 7.91 37.83
N ASN A 654 -18.14 7.54 37.39
CA ASN A 654 -16.91 7.81 38.16
C ASN A 654 -16.16 9.10 37.77
N SER A 655 -16.55 9.76 36.68
CA SER A 655 -15.92 11.00 36.22
C SER A 655 -16.62 12.28 36.70
N CYS A 656 -17.55 12.16 37.64
CA CYS A 656 -18.47 13.21 38.10
C CYS A 656 -17.85 14.42 38.84
N ASN A 657 -16.53 14.66 38.80
CA ASN A 657 -15.91 15.75 39.59
C ASN A 657 -14.88 16.65 38.87
N ASN A 658 -14.67 16.55 37.54
CA ASN A 658 -13.77 17.50 36.86
C ASN A 658 -14.14 17.77 35.40
N ALA A 659 -14.43 19.03 35.08
CA ALA A 659 -14.66 19.52 33.71
C ALA A 659 -13.46 19.27 32.77
N VAL A 660 -12.26 19.12 33.31
CA VAL A 660 -11.03 18.77 32.58
C VAL A 660 -11.05 17.33 32.04
N VAL A 661 -11.68 16.39 32.77
CA VAL A 661 -11.78 14.97 32.36
C VAL A 661 -12.77 14.81 31.20
N PHE A 662 -13.80 15.66 31.14
CA PHE A 662 -14.78 15.66 30.04
C PHE A 662 -14.20 16.24 28.74
N TYR A 663 -13.35 17.27 28.83
CA TYR A 663 -12.62 17.81 27.68
C TYR A 663 -11.64 16.76 27.10
N GLN A 664 -10.98 15.98 27.97
CA GLN A 664 -10.18 14.83 27.55
C GLN A 664 -11.03 13.73 26.90
N MET A 665 -12.25 13.43 27.38
CA MET A 665 -13.14 12.43 26.78
C MET A 665 -13.70 12.84 25.41
N LEU A 666 -14.10 14.10 25.22
CA LEU A 666 -14.54 14.62 23.92
C LEU A 666 -13.40 14.67 22.89
N SER A 667 -12.19 14.97 23.35
CA SER A 667 -10.96 14.88 22.54
C SER A 667 -10.63 13.44 22.13
N PHE A 668 -11.05 12.45 22.93
CA PHE A 668 -10.79 11.01 22.71
C PHE A 668 -11.73 10.35 21.69
N ILE A 669 -12.93 10.90 21.45
CA ILE A 669 -13.91 10.34 20.48
C ILE A 669 -13.51 10.67 19.02
N LEU A 670 -12.61 11.65 18.81
CA LEU A 670 -12.25 12.19 17.51
C LEU A 670 -11.12 11.46 16.78
N VAL A 671 -10.45 10.50 17.42
CA VAL A 671 -9.42 9.69 16.77
C VAL A 671 -10.06 8.42 16.21
N PHE A 672 -10.07 8.30 14.89
CA PHE A 672 -10.43 7.05 14.20
C PHE A 672 -9.41 5.98 14.59
N GLN A 673 -9.78 5.07 15.50
CA GLN A 673 -9.02 3.85 15.75
C GLN A 673 -9.67 2.71 15.00
N ASP A 674 -8.87 1.76 14.50
CA ASP A 674 -9.29 0.56 13.79
C ASP A 674 -9.96 -0.47 14.76
N ASP A 675 -10.85 0.03 15.63
CA ASP A 675 -11.56 -0.71 16.68
C ASP A 675 -13.05 -0.82 16.34
N ASP A 676 -13.48 -2.05 16.06
CA ASP A 676 -14.87 -2.35 15.71
C ASP A 676 -15.81 -2.37 16.93
N SER A 677 -15.28 -2.24 18.16
CA SER A 677 -16.06 -2.28 19.40
C SER A 677 -16.49 -0.90 19.94
N ASN A 678 -15.95 0.19 19.38
CA ASN A 678 -16.25 1.56 19.81
C ASN A 678 -17.50 2.17 19.14
N PHE A 679 -18.15 1.44 18.23
CA PHE A 679 -19.34 1.85 17.44
C PHE A 679 -19.14 3.06 16.51
N HIS A 680 -17.93 3.60 16.34
CA HIS A 680 -17.67 4.76 15.48
C HIS A 680 -18.05 4.46 14.03
N MET A 681 -17.58 3.33 13.51
CA MET A 681 -17.90 2.89 12.15
C MET A 681 -19.38 2.60 11.96
N ASP A 682 -20.03 1.97 12.94
CA ASP A 682 -21.45 1.63 12.85
C ASP A 682 -22.31 2.90 12.78
N TYR A 683 -21.94 3.92 13.56
CA TYR A 683 -22.55 5.24 13.49
C TYR A 683 -22.35 5.89 12.11
N ILE A 684 -21.11 5.89 11.57
CA ILE A 684 -20.81 6.50 10.26
C ILE A 684 -21.59 5.81 9.14
N VAL A 685 -21.62 4.48 9.11
CA VAL A 685 -22.35 3.69 8.11
C VAL A 685 -23.84 4.01 8.16
N ALA A 686 -24.45 3.90 9.34
CA ALA A 686 -25.88 4.14 9.50
C ALA A 686 -26.26 5.58 9.11
N THR A 687 -25.49 6.56 9.56
CA THR A 687 -25.77 7.98 9.29
C THR A 687 -25.54 8.38 7.85
N SER A 688 -24.55 7.79 7.18
CA SER A 688 -24.28 7.96 5.76
C SER A 688 -25.39 7.33 4.91
N ASN A 689 -25.78 6.09 5.19
CA ASN A 689 -26.82 5.39 4.44
C ASN A 689 -28.21 6.02 4.59
N LEU A 690 -28.57 6.49 5.79
CA LEU A 690 -29.81 7.27 5.98
C LEU A 690 -29.83 8.56 5.13
N ARG A 691 -28.67 9.22 5.00
CA ARG A 691 -28.54 10.38 4.12
C ARG A 691 -28.57 9.96 2.66
N ALA A 692 -27.97 8.83 2.30
CA ALA A 692 -28.02 8.30 0.95
C ALA A 692 -29.47 8.07 0.50
N GLU A 693 -30.32 7.51 1.36
CA GLU A 693 -31.76 7.36 1.13
C GLU A 693 -32.49 8.68 0.89
N ASN A 694 -32.18 9.75 1.66
CA ASN A 694 -32.78 11.08 1.43
C ASN A 694 -32.56 11.60 0.00
N TYR A 695 -31.44 11.23 -0.62
CA TYR A 695 -31.03 11.72 -1.94
C TYR A 695 -31.09 10.63 -3.03
N ASN A 696 -31.67 9.47 -2.72
CA ASN A 696 -31.74 8.30 -3.61
C ASN A 696 -30.36 7.90 -4.16
N ILE A 697 -29.35 7.88 -3.27
CA ILE A 697 -27.99 7.43 -3.55
C ILE A 697 -27.87 5.97 -3.11
N PRO A 698 -27.22 5.08 -3.90
CA PRO A 698 -26.94 3.71 -3.48
C PRO A 698 -26.14 3.66 -2.16
N THR A 699 -26.61 2.87 -1.20
CA THR A 699 -25.97 2.70 0.12
C THR A 699 -24.64 1.94 0.01
N ALA A 700 -23.71 2.19 0.94
CA ALA A 700 -22.49 1.40 1.09
C ALA A 700 -22.60 0.42 2.27
N ASP A 701 -21.96 -0.74 2.12
CA ASP A 701 -21.75 -1.65 3.25
C ASP A 701 -20.65 -1.11 4.20
N ARG A 702 -20.51 -1.77 5.35
CA ARG A 702 -19.55 -1.40 6.38
C ARG A 702 -18.10 -1.41 5.87
N HIS A 703 -17.74 -2.36 5.01
CA HIS A 703 -16.40 -2.52 4.47
C HIS A 703 -16.03 -1.34 3.55
N LYS A 704 -16.89 -1.01 2.57
CA LYS A 704 -16.71 0.15 1.69
C LYS A 704 -16.74 1.47 2.46
N SER A 705 -17.62 1.61 3.45
CA SER A 705 -17.64 2.80 4.30
C SER A 705 -16.36 2.95 5.14
N LYS A 706 -15.80 1.84 5.66
CA LYS A 706 -14.56 1.85 6.45
C LYS A 706 -13.36 2.27 5.61
N LEU A 707 -13.29 1.83 4.35
CA LEU A 707 -12.28 2.28 3.38
C LEU A 707 -12.26 3.80 3.24
N ILE A 708 -13.42 4.37 2.90
CA ILE A 708 -13.57 5.78 2.57
C ILE A 708 -13.43 6.65 3.83
N ALA A 709 -14.16 6.29 4.90
CA ALA A 709 -14.19 7.09 6.12
C ALA A 709 -12.89 7.03 6.93
N GLY A 710 -12.26 5.86 6.98
CA GLY A 710 -10.98 5.67 7.64
C GLY A 710 -9.77 6.12 6.80
N ARG A 711 -10.00 6.64 5.57
CA ARG A 711 -8.94 6.98 4.59
C ARG A 711 -7.90 5.85 4.46
N ILE A 712 -8.41 4.62 4.42
CA ILE A 712 -7.58 3.43 4.45
C ILE A 712 -6.83 3.32 3.12
N ILE A 713 -5.49 3.30 3.19
CA ILE A 713 -4.65 3.02 2.03
C ILE A 713 -4.59 1.50 1.82
N PRO A 714 -5.06 0.95 0.67
CA PRO A 714 -4.90 -0.45 0.33
C PRO A 714 -3.42 -0.83 0.25
N ALA A 715 -3.06 -2.01 0.75
CA ALA A 715 -1.68 -2.46 0.78
C ALA A 715 -1.59 -3.99 0.87
N ILE A 716 -0.54 -4.56 0.28
CA ILE A 716 -0.23 -6.00 0.29
C ILE A 716 1.29 -6.20 0.43
N ALA A 717 1.70 -7.28 1.12
CA ALA A 717 3.10 -7.56 1.44
C ALA A 717 4.00 -7.72 0.20
N THR A 718 3.47 -8.27 -0.88
CA THR A 718 4.17 -8.52 -2.16
C THR A 718 4.74 -7.23 -2.77
N THR A 719 3.91 -6.20 -2.93
CA THR A 719 4.34 -4.89 -3.44
C THR A 719 5.35 -4.23 -2.50
N THR A 720 5.15 -4.35 -1.18
CA THR A 720 6.06 -3.78 -0.18
C THR A 720 7.46 -4.41 -0.27
N ALA A 721 7.54 -5.74 -0.35
CA ALA A 721 8.81 -6.45 -0.52
C ALA A 721 9.51 -6.05 -1.83
N ALA A 722 8.76 -5.93 -2.92
CA ALA A 722 9.29 -5.52 -4.21
C ALA A 722 9.92 -4.12 -4.16
N ILE A 723 9.21 -3.14 -3.61
CA ILE A 723 9.69 -1.76 -3.48
C ILE A 723 10.90 -1.67 -2.54
N ALA A 724 10.88 -2.34 -1.39
CA ALA A 724 12.02 -2.33 -0.48
C ALA A 724 13.28 -2.98 -1.11
N GLY A 725 13.11 -4.02 -1.93
CA GLY A 725 14.20 -4.59 -2.74
C GLY A 725 14.83 -3.55 -3.67
N LEU A 726 14.00 -2.86 -4.47
CA LEU A 726 14.48 -1.81 -5.38
C LEU A 726 15.15 -0.64 -4.65
N MET A 727 14.61 -0.20 -3.51
CA MET A 727 15.24 0.83 -2.68
C MET A 727 16.64 0.40 -2.21
N CYS A 728 16.82 -0.85 -1.80
CA CYS A 728 18.10 -1.36 -1.34
C CYS A 728 19.11 -1.60 -2.47
N LEU A 729 18.68 -1.75 -3.72
CA LEU A 729 19.59 -1.73 -4.87
C LEU A 729 20.19 -0.34 -5.08
N GLU A 730 19.39 0.72 -4.92
CA GLU A 730 19.89 2.11 -4.96
C GLU A 730 20.75 2.44 -3.73
N LEU A 731 20.46 1.83 -2.56
CA LEU A 731 21.33 1.93 -1.37
C LEU A 731 22.77 1.51 -1.67
N TYR A 732 22.99 0.41 -2.40
CA TYR A 732 24.36 -0.02 -2.74
C TYR A 732 25.09 1.09 -3.51
N LYS A 733 24.43 1.74 -4.47
CA LYS A 733 24.99 2.82 -5.28
C LYS A 733 25.32 4.05 -4.44
N LEU A 734 24.43 4.41 -3.51
CA LEU A 734 24.63 5.50 -2.55
C LEU A 734 25.85 5.25 -1.66
N VAL A 735 25.95 4.06 -1.07
CA VAL A 735 27.07 3.70 -0.18
C VAL A 735 28.37 3.59 -0.97
N GLN A 736 28.36 3.09 -2.21
CA GLN A 736 29.56 3.12 -3.07
C GLN A 736 29.97 4.56 -3.40
N GLY A 737 29.00 5.47 -3.54
CA GLY A 737 29.22 6.88 -3.82
C GLY A 737 29.20 7.18 -5.32
N HIS A 738 28.32 6.51 -6.08
CA HIS A 738 28.22 6.69 -7.53
C HIS A 738 27.96 8.15 -7.88
N GLN A 739 28.76 8.68 -8.82
CA GLN A 739 28.68 10.09 -9.25
C GLN A 739 27.95 10.26 -10.59
N LYS A 740 27.83 9.19 -11.39
CA LYS A 740 27.11 9.23 -12.66
C LYS A 740 25.62 9.04 -12.41
N ILE A 741 24.79 10.03 -12.78
CA ILE A 741 23.32 9.96 -12.67
C ILE A 741 22.73 8.75 -13.42
N THR A 742 23.36 8.36 -14.53
CA THR A 742 22.99 7.19 -15.35
C THR A 742 23.10 5.86 -14.60
N SER A 743 23.70 5.82 -13.40
CA SER A 743 23.76 4.60 -12.58
C SER A 743 22.49 4.41 -11.75
N TYR A 744 21.78 5.50 -11.42
CA TYR A 744 20.62 5.46 -10.54
C TYR A 744 19.33 5.17 -11.32
N ARG A 745 18.34 4.58 -10.64
CA ARG A 745 17.02 4.28 -11.21
C ARG A 745 15.91 4.68 -10.23
N ASN A 746 14.92 5.42 -10.73
CA ASN A 746 13.59 5.48 -10.13
C ASN A 746 12.75 4.37 -10.74
N ALA A 747 11.93 3.70 -9.93
CA ALA A 747 11.07 2.62 -10.39
C ALA A 747 9.59 2.96 -10.21
N TYR A 748 8.78 2.47 -11.14
CA TYR A 748 7.32 2.43 -11.03
C TYR A 748 6.84 1.05 -11.41
N ILE A 749 6.07 0.43 -10.52
CA ILE A 749 5.56 -0.92 -10.71
C ILE A 749 4.04 -0.95 -10.51
N ASN A 750 3.34 -1.76 -11.30
CA ASN A 750 1.98 -2.22 -11.02
C ASN A 750 1.92 -3.73 -11.22
N LEU A 751 1.86 -4.45 -10.13
CA LEU A 751 1.86 -5.91 -10.16
C LEU A 751 0.53 -6.50 -10.64
N ALA A 752 -0.55 -5.71 -10.73
CA ALA A 752 -1.83 -6.17 -11.26
C ALA A 752 -1.82 -6.35 -12.78
N THR A 753 -1.03 -5.53 -13.50
CA THR A 753 -0.99 -5.51 -14.97
C THR A 753 0.40 -5.77 -15.55
N GLN A 754 1.37 -6.17 -14.72
CA GLN A 754 2.79 -6.35 -15.10
C GLN A 754 3.43 -5.09 -15.69
N TYR A 755 3.03 -3.92 -15.20
CA TYR A 755 3.70 -2.70 -15.59
C TYR A 755 4.97 -2.54 -14.75
N PHE A 756 6.13 -2.49 -15.40
CA PHE A 756 7.42 -2.27 -14.75
C PHE A 756 8.23 -1.27 -15.57
N VAL A 757 8.55 -0.12 -14.98
CA VAL A 757 9.35 0.92 -15.63
C VAL A 757 10.44 1.37 -14.69
N LEU A 758 11.67 1.35 -15.21
CA LEU A 758 12.81 1.99 -14.60
C LEU A 758 13.17 3.22 -15.42
N SER A 759 13.38 4.35 -14.75
CA SER A 759 13.77 5.61 -15.39
C SER A 759 14.95 6.22 -14.66
N GLN A 760 15.87 6.84 -15.39
CA GLN A 760 16.91 7.66 -14.78
C GLN A 760 16.26 8.82 -13.99
N PRO A 761 16.76 9.17 -12.78
CA PRO A 761 16.31 10.35 -12.06
C PRO A 761 16.51 11.65 -12.85
N CYS A 762 15.68 12.65 -12.57
CA CYS A 762 15.85 14.01 -13.09
C CYS A 762 17.10 14.66 -12.47
N VAL A 763 17.83 15.44 -13.27
CA VAL A 763 18.99 16.22 -12.81
C VAL A 763 18.50 17.41 -11.99
N ALA A 764 19.23 17.78 -10.94
CA ALA A 764 18.94 19.00 -10.20
C ALA A 764 18.99 20.24 -11.13
N PRO A 765 17.95 21.09 -11.15
CA PRO A 765 17.94 22.27 -12.02
C PRO A 765 19.04 23.26 -11.62
N THR A 766 19.78 23.77 -12.60
CA THR A 766 20.83 24.78 -12.41
C THR A 766 20.32 26.15 -12.87
N TYR A 767 20.56 27.17 -12.05
CA TYR A 767 20.17 28.54 -12.35
C TYR A 767 21.42 29.42 -12.41
N THR A 768 21.64 30.12 -13.52
CA THR A 768 22.68 31.14 -13.62
C THR A 768 22.14 32.45 -13.06
N VAL A 769 22.67 32.90 -11.93
CA VAL A 769 22.42 34.25 -11.41
C VAL A 769 23.33 35.20 -12.19
N SER A 770 22.77 36.16 -12.92
CA SER A 770 23.55 37.13 -13.70
C SER A 770 24.51 37.93 -12.81
N ASP A 771 25.77 38.06 -13.21
CA ASP A 771 26.85 38.79 -12.50
C ASP A 771 26.63 40.31 -12.34
N GLU A 772 25.45 40.84 -12.69
CA GLU A 772 25.09 42.25 -12.49
C GLU A 772 24.32 42.47 -11.18
N ALA A 773 24.94 42.18 -10.02
CA ALA A 773 24.53 42.81 -8.76
C ALA A 773 25.61 42.72 -7.67
N THR A 774 26.24 43.88 -7.43
CA THR A 774 26.84 44.34 -6.16
C THR A 774 28.21 43.80 -5.74
N HIS A 775 29.25 44.45 -6.26
CA HIS A 775 30.34 44.91 -5.38
C HIS A 775 29.75 45.86 -4.33
N LEU A 776 29.14 45.33 -3.27
CA LEU A 776 29.03 46.07 -2.01
C LEU A 776 30.44 46.19 -1.46
N SER A 777 31.04 47.37 -1.59
CA SER A 777 32.31 47.65 -0.95
C SER A 777 32.19 47.41 0.56
N PRO A 778 33.27 47.01 1.26
CA PRO A 778 33.26 46.80 2.71
C PRO A 778 32.68 48.00 3.50
N SER A 779 32.75 49.20 2.91
CA SER A 779 32.18 50.45 3.43
C SER A 779 30.65 50.42 3.57
N ASN A 780 29.93 49.73 2.67
CA ASN A 780 28.46 49.67 2.69
C ASN A 780 27.93 48.64 3.70
N MET A 781 28.67 47.56 3.96
CA MET A 781 28.29 46.60 5.00
C MET A 781 28.43 47.21 6.41
N LEU A 782 29.49 48.01 6.62
CA LEU A 782 29.66 48.81 7.84
C LEU A 782 28.54 49.85 8.02
N LEU A 783 28.06 50.47 6.94
CA LEU A 783 26.94 51.41 7.00
C LEU A 783 25.63 50.72 7.40
N ILE A 784 25.35 49.53 6.87
CA ILE A 784 24.15 48.74 7.22
C ILE A 784 24.21 48.27 8.68
N PHE A 785 25.35 47.77 9.14
CA PHE A 785 25.54 47.42 10.55
C PHE A 785 25.42 48.65 11.47
N PHE A 786 25.89 49.81 11.05
CA PHE A 786 25.74 51.07 11.78
C PHE A 786 24.27 51.52 11.87
N PHE A 787 23.51 51.39 10.78
CA PHE A 787 22.07 51.71 10.76
C PHE A 787 21.24 50.74 11.59
N ILE A 788 21.52 49.44 11.53
CA ILE A 788 20.85 48.42 12.35
C ILE A 788 21.17 48.64 13.84
N SER A 789 22.42 48.95 14.18
CA SER A 789 22.83 49.30 15.55
C SER A 789 22.10 50.54 16.06
N GLN A 790 22.01 51.62 15.28
CA GLN A 790 21.26 52.82 15.66
C GLN A 790 19.76 52.59 15.78
N LEU A 791 19.19 51.72 14.94
CA LEU A 791 17.77 51.35 15.00
C LEU A 791 17.48 50.56 16.27
N ILE A 792 18.32 49.58 16.62
CA ILE A 792 18.22 48.81 17.87
C ILE A 792 18.37 49.75 19.07
N GLN A 793 19.32 50.70 19.04
CA GLN A 793 19.50 51.66 20.12
C GLN A 793 18.28 52.57 20.32
N ARG A 794 17.65 53.03 19.22
CA ARG A 794 16.40 53.81 19.27
C ARG A 794 15.22 52.99 19.78
N ILE A 795 15.10 51.74 19.35
CA ILE A 795 14.06 50.82 19.86
C ILE A 795 14.24 50.60 21.35
N CYS A 796 15.46 50.37 21.84
CA CYS A 796 15.74 50.20 23.27
C CYS A 796 15.45 51.47 24.09
N ILE A 797 15.71 52.67 23.54
CA ILE A 797 15.38 53.94 24.21
C ILE A 797 13.86 54.14 24.29
N GLU A 798 13.12 53.87 23.21
CA GLU A 798 11.66 53.99 23.21
C GLU A 798 11.00 52.92 24.09
N LEU A 799 11.50 51.68 24.10
CA LEU A 799 11.05 50.65 25.03
C LEU A 799 11.30 51.06 26.50
N ASN A 800 12.45 51.67 26.82
CA ASN A 800 12.71 52.17 28.18
C ASN A 800 11.82 53.36 28.58
N LYS A 801 11.26 54.11 27.62
CA LYS A 801 10.23 55.13 27.90
C LYS A 801 8.83 54.53 28.08
N ILE A 802 8.58 53.35 27.53
CA ILE A 802 7.32 52.61 27.70
C ILE A 802 7.32 51.85 29.04
N PHE A 803 8.49 51.43 29.53
CA PHE A 803 8.65 50.72 30.81
C PHE A 803 8.94 51.61 32.04
N LYS A 804 9.03 52.94 31.87
CA LYS A 804 9.02 53.94 32.95
C LYS A 804 7.70 54.69 32.96
#